data_AF-A0A6S7I5T5-F1
#
_entry.id   AF-A0A6S7I5T5-F1
#
_cell.length_a   1.000
_cell.length_b   1.000
_cell.length_c   1.000
_cell.angle_alpha   90.00
_cell.angle_beta   90.00
_cell.angle_gamma   90.00
#
_symmetry.space_group_name_H-M   'P 1'
#
loop_
_entity.id
_entity.type
_entity.pdbx_description
1 polymer ?
#
loop_
_entity_poly.entity_id
_entity_poly.type
_entity_poly.pdbx_seq_one_letter_code
_entity_poly.pdbx_strand_id
1 'polypeptide(L)'
;MEAVTRWLCSFYADKVTVQHHSRTVTCGDEVLLCSIALTDPNSKFTDYHDKNKITVLYRHRNAEAVGGCEFRIEEVNSRQLNVFCYARRAGKARVKVDLGKWYQVECQDLVVDIVPSIPKYLQNVEVSCCEKPVDEQHRPERMGTLYYGYYGIESFLKFKVVDEFRNVIRPLGLYDVKIEYSYNNLEWEMRSGKICAIFLPKQIGEKQMVIRLKRLNSMNESTYTFQIPISIHHPPCSPSLTLNFLDDSREQRCTAGKEFTFKVKLYDVFGNPVLQDPKETCDMDVQVSSPKATMTKEQVNISKISKLEDISFAVTVGFKIAGFRKLRLIVNSGSESSFKYINVKVFPSTPDHFNDVRFTTHGAIDESFSADPTVVYRNQWSILEAEMVDRYNNVVRELSNDYNIGLQLFNDEGNVMEMEYQDVEFRNKMLRVQLKIIEAGKYNLAITLTNRNNHNQVVRLQEIQIQVNDAPLYLAGSKFLHPETCMAGEEIQLEIRPRDVFGFPLPADSTTDCNLTGDIGNLPFALNENKKTKNESNVVICVSIVLTKAGRRKVRIYDKDNKSKELSIQVNPDENYMHCHWEFAAPKTAYRRERLILTLRLFDRFNNEVRTDALENIPQLIKRDGPDGLRFPGESNNEVAIRCYFKRTGRYDLCLAERDGTCLESTFFSITVQDAPLDYHRSTIEWIPEYDEIPDQPVFPEDETFQCCLRLKDVLGYDYDTKIAKDCIKVRYGNTEVENIEVSSCPNDVGSYNIVVPLGNLVKDDRSPRFWCFVNGKKIENPLILPTFGGFEKHDDDRNCVVYRSHAFVSIVCCGVKRNDIIGSDYAHLNNIKRVCELDNDPKVDETYPVDATIRADLIRTVVEIPLHEIVNKIQKCRNILLHLIRATYYRKEAFKIDEAREDWKERASENYNKIEKGENIDKNVPHFCSQIKEKYARLMGTYHDAACDEFFEFFNAKRDQSEIDLHGLLVVDDKKLRDYERQLLRRSRDRMSLAQVQSKIEKERDHGNEAIRKLRKRLDKYDLEKAKEEGEPWLEIIVGSGHHSKVRQNSKVRQRIRPKVEEYLRERELEFYPVNKGALVVTFEEYAGSEPCFGEYYCNKCDKRWRNGRSWVGMWQACYDCYEKKRLLKRCYPLKQRSTRKQQRYTPNIVSRNQRRIPEHLEELCEKCIELGRPCPRA
;
A
#
# COMPACT_ATOMS: atom_id res chain seq x y z
N MET A 1 -122.44 14.12 21.74
CA MET A 1 -121.78 14.71 20.55
C MET A 1 -121.18 16.08 20.86
N GLU A 2 -121.91 17.06 21.40
CA GLU A 2 -121.35 18.38 21.79
C GLU A 2 -120.24 18.32 22.86
N ALA A 3 -120.29 17.36 23.79
CA ALA A 3 -119.23 17.12 24.78
C ALA A 3 -117.95 16.51 24.16
N VAL A 4 -118.07 15.80 23.03
CA VAL A 4 -116.92 15.20 22.33
C VAL A 4 -116.23 16.25 21.44
N THR A 5 -116.98 17.21 20.89
CA THR A 5 -116.43 18.35 20.15
C THR A 5 -115.68 19.34 21.05
N ARG A 6 -116.15 19.58 22.30
CA ARG A 6 -115.38 20.38 23.27
C ARG A 6 -114.13 19.66 23.81
N TRP A 7 -114.14 18.34 23.87
CA TRP A 7 -112.98 17.56 24.29
C TRP A 7 -111.91 17.47 23.18
N LEU A 8 -112.30 17.31 21.91
CA LEU A 8 -111.37 17.25 20.78
C LEU A 8 -110.79 18.62 20.36
N CYS A 9 -111.48 19.74 20.63
CA CYS A 9 -110.95 21.08 20.36
C CYS A 9 -109.98 21.63 21.45
N SER A 10 -109.70 20.87 22.51
CA SER A 10 -108.80 21.28 23.61
C SER A 10 -107.33 20.88 23.42
N PHE A 11 -106.95 20.37 22.23
CA PHE A 11 -105.59 19.91 21.91
C PHE A 11 -104.89 20.71 20.79
N TYR A 12 -105.34 21.93 20.50
CA TYR A 12 -104.52 22.83 19.67
C TYR A 12 -103.38 23.38 20.53
N ALA A 13 -102.15 22.98 20.21
CA ALA A 13 -100.96 23.56 20.81
C ALA A 13 -100.90 25.05 20.46
N ASP A 14 -100.75 25.91 21.46
CA ASP A 14 -100.62 27.34 21.22
C ASP A 14 -99.34 27.61 20.44
N LYS A 15 -99.44 28.46 19.41
CA LYS A 15 -98.27 28.94 18.69
C LYS A 15 -97.51 29.96 19.52
N VAL A 16 -96.19 29.85 19.49
CA VAL A 16 -95.29 30.72 20.25
C VAL A 16 -94.29 31.38 19.31
N THR A 17 -94.08 32.69 19.48
CA THR A 17 -93.08 33.46 18.76
C THR A 17 -91.85 33.68 19.64
N VAL A 18 -90.66 33.48 19.07
CA VAL A 18 -89.37 33.69 19.74
C VAL A 18 -88.62 34.82 19.02
N GLN A 19 -88.38 35.92 19.71
CA GLN A 19 -87.62 37.07 19.20
C GLN A 19 -86.19 37.04 19.75
N HIS A 20 -85.19 37.05 18.86
CA HIS A 20 -83.77 37.00 19.21
C HIS A 20 -83.23 38.41 19.46
N HIS A 21 -82.55 38.64 20.59
CA HIS A 21 -82.01 39.96 20.96
C HIS A 21 -80.49 40.08 20.78
N SER A 22 -79.70 39.05 21.15
CA SER A 22 -78.24 39.06 20.94
C SER A 22 -77.72 37.71 20.42
N ARG A 23 -76.75 37.77 19.50
CA ARG A 23 -76.02 36.60 18.97
C ARG A 23 -74.63 36.43 19.60
N THR A 24 -74.18 37.39 20.41
CA THR A 24 -72.83 37.39 20.99
C THR A 24 -72.87 37.79 22.46
N VAL A 25 -72.18 37.06 23.32
CA VAL A 25 -72.13 37.28 24.78
C VAL A 25 -70.67 37.34 25.21
N THR A 26 -70.26 38.34 25.98
CA THR A 26 -68.93 38.37 26.58
C THR A 26 -68.94 37.57 27.88
N CYS A 27 -67.89 36.82 28.18
CA CYS A 27 -67.79 36.14 29.47
C CYS A 27 -67.88 37.15 30.63
N GLY A 28 -68.77 36.90 31.59
CA GLY A 28 -68.99 37.78 32.75
C GLY A 28 -70.13 38.78 32.62
N ASP A 29 -70.79 38.89 31.46
CA ASP A 29 -71.96 39.75 31.27
C ASP A 29 -73.27 38.94 31.30
N GLU A 30 -74.33 39.48 31.91
CA GLU A 30 -75.69 38.94 31.81
C GLU A 30 -76.39 39.57 30.59
N VAL A 31 -76.74 38.75 29.60
CA VAL A 31 -77.28 39.24 28.30
C VAL A 31 -78.64 38.62 28.03
N LEU A 32 -79.61 39.45 27.61
CA LEU A 32 -80.91 38.99 27.11
C LEU A 32 -80.73 38.26 25.77
N LEU A 33 -80.98 36.95 25.74
CA LEU A 33 -80.85 36.14 24.52
C LEU A 33 -82.08 36.24 23.63
N CYS A 34 -83.25 35.98 24.20
CA CYS A 34 -84.51 36.00 23.48
C CYS A 34 -85.71 36.31 24.38
N SER A 35 -86.79 36.75 23.75
CA SER A 35 -88.12 36.91 24.34
C SER A 35 -89.09 35.94 23.67
N ILE A 36 -89.93 35.29 24.45
CA ILE A 36 -90.87 34.25 24.03
C ILE A 36 -92.28 34.74 24.33
N ALA A 37 -93.15 34.85 23.32
CA ALA A 37 -94.52 35.37 23.48
C ALA A 37 -95.58 34.45 22.86
N LEU A 38 -96.71 34.26 23.55
CA LEU A 38 -97.86 33.47 23.09
C LEU A 38 -98.66 34.24 22.03
N THR A 39 -98.98 33.60 20.90
CA THR A 39 -99.73 34.29 19.82
C THR A 39 -101.23 34.38 20.10
N ASP A 40 -101.83 33.42 20.83
CA ASP A 40 -103.25 33.47 21.16
C ASP A 40 -103.52 34.52 22.25
N PRO A 41 -104.40 35.52 22.01
CA PRO A 41 -104.74 36.57 22.96
C PRO A 41 -105.26 36.09 24.32
N ASN A 42 -105.88 34.91 24.37
CA ASN A 42 -106.57 34.39 25.55
C ASN A 42 -105.71 33.41 26.36
N SER A 43 -104.61 32.91 25.81
CA SER A 43 -103.72 31.96 26.49
C SER A 43 -102.74 32.66 27.43
N LYS A 44 -102.45 32.02 28.56
CA LYS A 44 -101.43 32.46 29.52
C LYS A 44 -100.44 31.31 29.78
N PHE A 45 -99.17 31.64 30.05
CA PHE A 45 -98.19 30.61 30.43
C PHE A 45 -98.62 29.87 31.71
N THR A 46 -99.37 30.51 32.61
CA THR A 46 -99.79 29.93 33.91
C THR A 46 -100.67 28.68 33.84
N ASP A 47 -101.38 28.42 32.74
CA ASP A 47 -102.42 27.38 32.70
C ASP A 47 -101.86 25.94 32.65
N TYR A 48 -100.55 25.77 32.43
CA TYR A 48 -99.90 24.46 32.23
C TYR A 48 -98.64 24.22 33.07
N HIS A 49 -98.38 25.07 34.07
CA HIS A 49 -97.04 25.23 34.67
C HIS A 49 -96.70 24.34 35.88
N ASP A 50 -97.64 23.66 36.53
CA ASP A 50 -97.31 22.92 37.76
C ASP A 50 -96.50 21.61 37.55
N LYS A 51 -96.30 21.16 36.29
CA LYS A 51 -95.48 19.96 36.01
C LYS A 51 -94.50 20.06 34.83
N ASN A 52 -94.44 21.18 34.10
CA ASN A 52 -93.55 21.33 32.95
C ASN A 52 -92.49 22.41 33.22
N LYS A 53 -91.26 21.97 33.55
CA LYS A 53 -90.10 22.86 33.63
C LYS A 53 -89.66 23.24 32.22
N ILE A 54 -89.70 24.53 31.87
CA ILE A 54 -89.03 25.03 30.66
C ILE A 54 -87.56 24.66 30.78
N THR A 55 -87.08 23.84 29.85
CA THR A 55 -85.72 23.30 29.92
C THR A 55 -84.88 23.92 28.81
N VAL A 56 -83.83 24.63 29.21
CA VAL A 56 -82.85 25.19 28.28
C VAL A 56 -81.72 24.17 28.12
N LEU A 57 -81.67 23.51 26.96
CA LEU A 57 -80.64 22.50 26.68
C LEU A 57 -79.44 23.15 25.99
N TYR A 58 -78.29 23.09 26.63
CA TYR A 58 -77.00 23.56 26.10
C TYR A 58 -76.20 22.40 25.51
N ARG A 59 -75.82 22.49 24.22
CA ARG A 59 -74.86 21.57 23.60
C ARG A 59 -73.65 22.32 23.05
N HIS A 60 -72.50 22.08 23.65
CA HIS A 60 -71.19 22.46 23.10
C HIS A 60 -70.73 21.41 22.09
N ARG A 61 -70.14 21.82 20.95
CA ARG A 61 -69.81 20.90 19.84
C ARG A 61 -68.75 19.83 20.15
N ASN A 62 -68.05 19.94 21.28
CA ASN A 62 -67.08 18.95 21.74
C ASN A 62 -67.46 18.52 23.16
N ALA A 63 -67.52 17.20 23.37
CA ALA A 63 -68.09 16.49 24.52
C ALA A 63 -67.61 16.94 25.92
N GLU A 64 -68.50 16.76 26.89
CA GLU A 64 -68.28 16.77 28.34
C GLU A 64 -67.63 18.02 28.96
N ALA A 65 -68.39 19.12 28.97
CA ALA A 65 -68.26 20.16 29.99
C ALA A 65 -69.65 20.68 30.36
N VAL A 66 -70.24 20.08 31.40
CA VAL A 66 -71.41 20.62 32.08
C VAL A 66 -70.90 21.68 33.06
N GLY A 67 -71.38 22.92 32.93
CA GLY A 67 -71.06 24.02 33.86
C GLY A 67 -70.25 25.14 33.22
N GLY A 68 -70.93 26.21 32.81
CA GLY A 68 -70.30 27.39 32.25
C GLY A 68 -71.27 28.49 31.83
N CYS A 69 -72.54 28.17 31.59
CA CYS A 69 -73.60 29.15 31.34
C CYS A 69 -74.75 28.95 32.33
N GLU A 70 -75.15 30.01 33.01
CA GLU A 70 -76.36 30.08 33.82
C GLU A 70 -77.45 30.79 32.99
N PHE A 71 -78.67 30.25 33.01
CA PHE A 71 -79.81 30.85 32.31
C PHE A 71 -80.85 31.28 33.33
N ARG A 72 -81.32 32.52 33.23
CA ARG A 72 -82.41 33.05 34.04
C ARG A 72 -83.60 33.31 33.12
N ILE A 73 -84.75 32.75 33.47
CA ILE A 73 -86.02 33.04 32.78
C ILE A 73 -86.79 34.01 33.66
N GLU A 74 -87.20 35.13 33.10
CA GLU A 74 -87.96 36.16 33.79
C GLU A 74 -89.32 36.31 33.10
N GLU A 75 -90.40 36.21 33.87
CA GLU A 75 -91.75 36.43 33.36
C GLU A 75 -92.01 37.94 33.29
N VAL A 76 -92.15 38.45 32.06
CA VAL A 76 -92.40 39.88 31.84
C VAL A 76 -93.87 40.19 32.09
N ASN A 77 -94.75 39.29 31.66
CA ASN A 77 -96.19 39.26 31.95
C ASN A 77 -96.71 37.84 31.64
N SER A 78 -98.00 37.59 31.90
CA SER A 78 -98.62 36.26 31.75
C SER A 78 -98.55 35.65 30.34
N ARG A 79 -98.05 36.39 29.34
CA ARG A 79 -97.96 35.99 27.93
C ARG A 79 -96.55 36.14 27.34
N GLN A 80 -95.56 36.60 28.12
CA GLN A 80 -94.20 36.84 27.64
C GLN A 80 -93.13 36.45 28.68
N LEU A 81 -92.14 35.68 28.23
CA LEU A 81 -90.96 35.28 29.00
C LEU A 81 -89.69 35.85 28.36
N ASN A 82 -88.76 36.32 29.17
CA ASN A 82 -87.41 36.72 28.75
C ASN A 82 -86.39 35.68 29.21
N VAL A 83 -85.47 35.28 28.33
CA VAL A 83 -84.39 34.35 28.64
C VAL A 83 -83.06 35.08 28.63
N PHE A 84 -82.44 35.20 29.81
CA PHE A 84 -81.10 35.76 29.99
C PHE A 84 -80.05 34.64 30.08
N CYS A 85 -78.83 34.94 29.62
CA CYS A 85 -77.69 34.05 29.75
C CYS A 85 -76.50 34.79 30.37
N TYR A 86 -75.87 34.14 31.35
CA TYR A 86 -74.63 34.55 31.96
C TYR A 86 -73.58 33.46 31.73
N ALA A 87 -72.51 33.77 30.99
CA ALA A 87 -71.49 32.79 30.61
C ALA A 87 -70.14 33.07 31.26
N ARG A 88 -69.49 32.04 31.81
CA ARG A 88 -68.13 32.09 32.38
C ARG A 88 -67.07 31.48 31.45
N ARG A 89 -67.46 30.81 30.37
CA ARG A 89 -66.55 30.15 29.42
C ARG A 89 -66.82 30.57 27.98
N ALA A 90 -65.77 30.92 27.26
CA ALA A 90 -65.84 31.33 25.86
C ALA A 90 -66.03 30.12 24.93
N GLY A 91 -66.83 30.27 23.87
CA GLY A 91 -67.12 29.20 22.90
C GLY A 91 -68.42 29.42 22.13
N LYS A 92 -68.78 28.46 21.26
CA LYS A 92 -70.06 28.46 20.54
C LYS A 92 -71.10 27.65 21.31
N ALA A 93 -72.17 28.30 21.73
CA ALA A 93 -73.28 27.70 22.43
C ALA A 93 -74.45 27.47 21.48
N ARG A 94 -75.06 26.27 21.51
CA ARG A 94 -76.38 26.03 20.92
C ARG A 94 -77.38 25.85 22.06
N VAL A 95 -78.35 26.75 22.13
CA VAL A 95 -79.36 26.84 23.18
C VAL A 95 -80.68 26.37 22.57
N LYS A 96 -81.17 25.23 23.02
CA LYS A 96 -82.47 24.70 22.61
C LYS A 96 -83.52 25.03 23.65
N VAL A 97 -84.60 25.70 23.24
CA VAL A 97 -85.73 26.05 24.12
C VAL A 97 -86.81 24.99 23.94
N ASP A 98 -87.07 24.22 25.00
CA ASP A 98 -88.16 23.25 25.04
C ASP A 98 -89.26 23.74 25.98
N LEU A 99 -90.41 24.10 25.41
CA LEU A 99 -91.61 24.54 26.14
C LEU A 99 -92.56 23.36 26.44
N GLY A 100 -92.20 22.13 26.06
CA GLY A 100 -93.04 20.95 26.21
C GLY A 100 -94.06 20.76 25.06
N LYS A 101 -94.85 19.68 25.14
CA LYS A 101 -95.74 19.23 24.05
C LYS A 101 -96.95 20.15 23.78
N TRP A 102 -97.20 21.12 24.66
CA TRP A 102 -98.38 21.98 24.62
C TRP A 102 -98.19 23.23 23.75
N TYR A 103 -96.96 23.54 23.35
CA TYR A 103 -96.63 24.73 22.58
C TYR A 103 -95.93 24.35 21.27
N GLN A 104 -96.38 24.94 20.16
CA GLN A 104 -95.72 24.79 18.87
C GLN A 104 -94.77 25.97 18.65
N VAL A 105 -93.47 25.72 18.80
CA VAL A 105 -92.40 26.73 18.63
C VAL A 105 -91.81 26.64 17.22
N GLU A 106 -91.87 27.74 16.46
CA GLU A 106 -91.38 27.77 15.06
C GLU A 106 -89.84 27.72 14.94
N CYS A 107 -89.09 28.13 15.96
CA CYS A 107 -87.62 28.08 15.97
C CYS A 107 -87.08 27.55 17.31
N GLN A 108 -86.53 26.33 17.31
CA GLN A 108 -86.10 25.67 18.55
C GLN A 108 -84.62 25.89 18.92
N ASP A 109 -83.76 26.28 17.98
CA ASP A 109 -82.30 26.33 18.18
C ASP A 109 -81.72 27.75 18.05
N LEU A 110 -81.27 28.32 19.16
CA LEU A 110 -80.46 29.56 19.20
C LEU A 110 -78.97 29.21 19.13
N VAL A 111 -78.20 29.90 18.29
CA VAL A 111 -76.73 29.83 18.29
C VAL A 111 -76.18 31.14 18.86
N VAL A 112 -75.35 31.04 19.91
CA VAL A 112 -74.75 32.18 20.61
C VAL A 112 -73.23 32.03 20.63
N ASP A 113 -72.52 33.07 20.20
CA ASP A 113 -71.06 33.17 20.26
C ASP A 113 -70.63 33.80 21.59
N ILE A 114 -69.96 33.04 22.46
CA ILE A 114 -69.43 33.53 23.73
C ILE A 114 -67.96 33.89 23.59
N VAL A 115 -67.60 35.14 23.82
CA VAL A 115 -66.25 35.69 23.61
C VAL A 115 -65.53 35.87 24.97
N PRO A 116 -64.21 35.59 25.09
CA PRO A 116 -63.47 35.80 26.33
C PRO A 116 -63.54 37.26 26.80
N SER A 117 -63.40 37.48 28.11
CA SER A 117 -63.28 38.84 28.66
C SER A 117 -61.85 39.38 28.46
N ILE A 118 -61.58 40.54 29.06
CA ILE A 118 -60.32 41.28 28.89
C ILE A 118 -59.12 40.50 29.49
N PRO A 119 -57.89 40.57 28.89
CA PRO A 119 -56.69 39.94 29.44
C PRO A 119 -56.42 40.32 30.89
N LYS A 120 -56.16 39.35 31.77
CA LYS A 120 -55.88 39.61 33.19
C LYS A 120 -54.67 38.86 33.75
N TYR A 121 -54.36 37.66 33.25
CA TYR A 121 -53.26 36.83 33.76
C TYR A 121 -52.43 36.21 32.64
N LEU A 122 -51.15 35.93 32.95
CA LEU A 122 -50.32 35.00 32.17
C LEU A 122 -50.39 33.62 32.80
N GLN A 123 -50.54 32.57 31.99
CA GLN A 123 -50.58 31.19 32.44
C GLN A 123 -49.56 30.33 31.70
N ASN A 124 -48.94 29.38 32.41
CA ASN A 124 -47.91 28.47 31.88
C ASN A 124 -46.67 29.21 31.35
N VAL A 125 -46.15 30.16 32.13
CA VAL A 125 -44.86 30.81 31.84
C VAL A 125 -43.75 29.77 32.05
N GLU A 126 -43.07 29.41 30.96
CA GLU A 126 -41.99 28.42 30.91
C GLU A 126 -40.76 29.06 30.27
N VAL A 127 -39.61 28.99 30.95
CA VAL A 127 -38.30 29.34 30.38
C VAL A 127 -37.53 28.05 30.16
N SER A 128 -37.10 27.80 28.93
CA SER A 128 -36.38 26.58 28.52
C SER A 128 -35.17 26.93 27.67
N CYS A 129 -34.02 26.29 27.89
CA CYS A 129 -32.80 26.54 27.10
C CYS A 129 -32.85 25.78 25.76
N CYS A 130 -32.23 26.34 24.70
CA CYS A 130 -32.21 25.74 23.36
C CYS A 130 -31.44 24.42 23.30
N GLU A 131 -30.40 24.29 24.13
CA GLU A 131 -29.58 23.09 24.20
C GLU A 131 -29.97 22.27 25.43
N LYS A 132 -30.21 20.97 25.24
CA LYS A 132 -30.38 20.05 26.37
C LYS A 132 -29.05 20.00 27.14
N PRO A 133 -29.01 20.34 28.44
CA PRO A 133 -27.81 20.11 29.23
C PRO A 133 -27.51 18.61 29.18
N VAL A 134 -26.24 18.26 28.99
CA VAL A 134 -25.76 16.90 28.69
C VAL A 134 -25.91 15.94 29.89
N ASP A 135 -26.44 16.41 31.03
CA ASP A 135 -26.69 15.57 32.20
C ASP A 135 -28.01 15.91 32.90
N GLU A 136 -28.93 14.95 32.98
CA GLU A 136 -30.26 15.09 33.62
C GLU A 136 -30.20 14.98 35.16
N GLN A 137 -29.03 14.69 35.75
CA GLN A 137 -28.92 14.32 37.17
C GLN A 137 -28.88 15.49 38.17
N HIS A 138 -28.77 16.74 37.74
CA HIS A 138 -28.73 17.91 38.64
C HIS A 138 -29.84 18.92 38.37
N ARG A 139 -31.11 18.48 38.50
CA ARG A 139 -32.23 19.41 38.68
C ARG A 139 -32.23 19.90 40.14
N PRO A 140 -32.04 21.20 40.43
CA PRO A 140 -32.32 21.71 41.77
C PRO A 140 -33.81 21.46 42.07
N GLU A 141 -34.12 20.91 43.24
CA GLU A 141 -35.49 20.75 43.71
C GLU A 141 -36.20 22.11 43.67
N ARG A 142 -37.44 22.12 43.16
CA ARG A 142 -38.24 23.32 42.89
C ARG A 142 -38.37 24.20 44.14
N MET A 143 -37.50 25.19 44.28
CA MET A 143 -37.69 26.30 45.21
C MET A 143 -38.10 27.56 44.44
N GLY A 144 -39.38 27.92 44.57
CA GLY A 144 -39.90 29.27 44.31
C GLY A 144 -40.01 29.71 42.84
N THR A 145 -40.79 30.79 42.65
CA THR A 145 -41.20 31.46 41.39
C THR A 145 -40.06 32.09 40.56
N LEU A 146 -38.81 31.65 40.72
CA LEU A 146 -37.65 32.19 40.02
C LEU A 146 -37.36 31.39 38.75
N TYR A 147 -37.27 32.09 37.62
CA TYR A 147 -36.93 31.52 36.31
C TYR A 147 -35.43 31.66 36.06
N TYR A 148 -34.74 30.56 35.75
CA TYR A 148 -33.29 30.53 35.56
C TYR A 148 -32.91 30.56 34.07
N GLY A 149 -31.98 31.45 33.70
CA GLY A 149 -31.31 31.45 32.39
C GLY A 149 -29.81 31.26 32.56
N TYR A 150 -29.16 30.55 31.64
CA TYR A 150 -27.70 30.39 31.66
C TYR A 150 -27.05 31.48 30.81
N TYR A 151 -25.98 32.08 31.34
CA TYR A 151 -25.27 33.14 30.63
C TYR A 151 -24.72 32.62 29.28
N GLY A 152 -25.00 33.34 28.20
CA GLY A 152 -24.50 32.99 26.86
C GLY A 152 -25.22 31.83 26.16
N ILE A 153 -26.29 31.26 26.72
CA ILE A 153 -27.09 30.20 26.09
C ILE A 153 -28.45 30.76 25.64
N GLU A 154 -28.84 30.49 24.39
CA GLU A 154 -30.16 30.90 23.89
C GLU A 154 -31.28 30.24 24.71
N SER A 155 -32.24 31.07 25.13
CA SER A 155 -33.36 30.66 25.98
C SER A 155 -34.70 31.03 25.35
N PHE A 156 -35.67 30.13 25.45
CA PHE A 156 -37.05 30.28 25.01
C PHE A 156 -37.97 30.63 26.19
N LEU A 157 -38.73 31.72 26.06
CA LEU A 157 -39.86 32.04 26.92
C LEU A 157 -41.17 31.62 26.23
N LYS A 158 -42.00 30.81 26.90
CA LYS A 158 -43.33 30.38 26.41
C LYS A 158 -44.41 30.70 27.43
N PHE A 159 -45.51 31.33 27.02
CA PHE A 159 -46.67 31.58 27.91
C PHE A 159 -48.01 31.71 27.16
N LYS A 160 -49.14 31.64 27.88
CA LYS A 160 -50.49 31.92 27.38
C LYS A 160 -51.08 33.16 28.06
N VAL A 161 -51.80 33.98 27.31
CA VAL A 161 -52.59 35.10 27.86
C VAL A 161 -54.01 34.61 28.10
N VAL A 162 -54.51 34.79 29.32
CA VAL A 162 -55.86 34.37 29.70
C VAL A 162 -56.65 35.53 30.32
N ASP A 163 -57.97 35.47 30.16
CA ASP A 163 -58.90 36.38 30.85
C ASP A 163 -59.05 36.01 32.33
N GLU A 164 -59.91 36.72 33.05
CA GLU A 164 -60.11 36.50 34.49
C GLU A 164 -60.75 35.15 34.84
N PHE A 165 -61.41 34.52 33.87
CA PHE A 165 -62.04 33.20 33.98
C PHE A 165 -61.13 32.09 33.42
N ARG A 166 -59.87 32.41 33.12
CA ARG A 166 -58.85 31.51 32.54
C ARG A 166 -59.17 31.05 31.10
N ASN A 167 -60.01 31.76 30.37
CA ASN A 167 -60.21 31.50 28.95
C ASN A 167 -59.00 32.01 28.16
N VAL A 168 -58.48 31.19 27.25
CA VAL A 168 -57.35 31.57 26.38
C VAL A 168 -57.83 32.58 25.35
N ILE A 169 -57.21 33.75 25.31
CA ILE A 169 -57.52 34.80 24.34
C ILE A 169 -56.84 34.45 23.02
N ARG A 170 -57.60 33.84 22.10
CA ARG A 170 -57.05 33.29 20.85
C ARG A 170 -56.85 34.31 19.72
N PRO A 171 -57.68 35.36 19.54
CA PRO A 171 -57.38 36.41 18.58
C PRO A 171 -56.60 37.53 19.28
N LEU A 172 -55.29 37.34 19.49
CA LEU A 172 -54.41 38.43 19.92
C LEU A 172 -54.14 39.44 18.79
N GLY A 173 -54.63 39.23 17.57
CA GLY A 173 -54.56 40.22 16.47
C GLY A 173 -55.28 41.55 16.76
N LEU A 174 -56.01 41.63 17.89
CA LEU A 174 -56.58 42.87 18.42
C LEU A 174 -55.66 43.55 19.47
N TYR A 175 -54.47 43.01 19.72
CA TYR A 175 -53.50 43.53 20.68
C TYR A 175 -52.12 43.68 20.04
N ASP A 176 -51.48 44.83 20.26
CA ASP A 176 -50.06 45.02 19.99
C ASP A 176 -49.26 44.50 21.20
N VAL A 177 -48.39 43.51 20.97
CA VAL A 177 -47.62 42.83 22.02
C VAL A 177 -46.16 43.26 21.93
N LYS A 178 -45.63 43.80 23.03
CA LYS A 178 -44.23 44.20 23.16
C LYS A 178 -43.57 43.46 24.33
N ILE A 179 -42.48 42.75 24.06
CA ILE A 179 -41.70 42.01 25.07
C ILE A 179 -40.33 42.67 25.18
N GLU A 180 -40.00 43.17 26.38
CA GLU A 180 -38.76 43.89 26.66
C GLU A 180 -37.90 43.11 27.67
N TYR A 181 -36.61 42.93 27.38
CA TYR A 181 -35.62 42.39 28.31
C TYR A 181 -34.35 43.27 28.28
N SER A 182 -33.95 43.80 29.45
CA SER A 182 -32.80 44.73 29.54
C SER A 182 -32.87 45.90 28.55
N TYR A 183 -34.06 46.49 28.35
CA TYR A 183 -34.33 47.58 27.39
C TYR A 183 -34.28 47.20 25.90
N ASN A 184 -34.06 45.93 25.56
CA ASN A 184 -34.14 45.46 24.17
C ASN A 184 -35.51 44.81 23.89
N ASN A 185 -36.10 45.14 22.74
CA ASN A 185 -37.29 44.47 22.25
C ASN A 185 -36.91 43.07 21.75
N LEU A 186 -37.64 42.06 22.19
CA LEU A 186 -37.45 40.70 21.73
C LEU A 186 -38.43 40.37 20.62
N GLU A 187 -37.94 39.66 19.61
CA GLU A 187 -38.80 39.05 18.60
C GLU A 187 -39.60 37.90 19.23
N TRP A 188 -40.88 37.81 18.83
CA TRP A 188 -41.80 36.80 19.34
C TRP A 188 -42.68 36.26 18.22
N GLU A 189 -43.10 35.00 18.37
CA GLU A 189 -44.06 34.36 17.49
C GLU A 189 -45.23 33.78 18.28
N MET A 190 -46.43 33.82 17.71
CA MET A 190 -47.62 33.19 18.30
C MET A 190 -47.92 31.87 17.57
N ARG A 191 -47.87 30.74 18.29
CA ARG A 191 -48.26 29.43 17.78
C ARG A 191 -49.35 28.82 18.66
N SER A 192 -50.53 28.56 18.09
CA SER A 192 -51.65 27.89 18.76
C SER A 192 -52.09 28.53 20.09
N GLY A 193 -52.08 29.87 20.17
CA GLY A 193 -52.44 30.62 21.39
C GLY A 193 -51.36 30.64 22.48
N LYS A 194 -50.12 30.27 22.15
CA LYS A 194 -48.92 30.47 22.99
C LYS A 194 -48.00 31.49 22.32
N ILE A 195 -47.46 32.42 23.09
CA ILE A 195 -46.40 33.34 22.65
C ILE A 195 -45.06 32.69 22.98
N CYS A 196 -44.16 32.65 22.01
CA CYS A 196 -42.77 32.17 22.15
C CYS A 196 -41.81 33.32 21.82
N ALA A 197 -40.85 33.62 22.70
CA ALA A 197 -39.80 34.60 22.47
C ALA A 197 -38.41 34.00 22.74
N ILE A 198 -37.41 34.36 21.94
CA ILE A 198 -36.03 33.89 22.07
C ILE A 198 -35.18 35.04 22.62
N PHE A 199 -34.32 34.76 23.60
CA PHE A 199 -33.37 35.75 24.10
C PHE A 199 -32.03 35.14 24.52
N LEU A 200 -30.98 35.94 24.43
CA LEU A 200 -29.61 35.58 24.83
C LEU A 200 -29.19 36.44 26.04
N PRO A 201 -29.04 35.88 27.24
CA PRO A 201 -28.63 36.64 28.41
C PRO A 201 -27.15 37.03 28.29
N LYS A 202 -26.87 38.33 28.05
CA LYS A 202 -25.51 38.88 27.91
C LYS A 202 -25.01 39.63 29.16
N GLN A 203 -25.82 39.79 30.20
CA GLN A 203 -25.48 40.55 31.41
C GLN A 203 -25.93 39.81 32.67
N ILE A 204 -25.13 39.89 33.74
CA ILE A 204 -25.28 39.15 35.00
C ILE A 204 -26.13 39.96 35.99
N GLY A 205 -27.05 39.31 36.72
CA GLY A 205 -27.88 39.89 37.78
C GLY A 205 -29.38 39.60 37.62
N GLU A 206 -30.16 39.84 38.68
CA GLU A 206 -31.63 39.76 38.60
C GLU A 206 -32.15 40.85 37.67
N LYS A 207 -32.80 40.46 36.58
CA LYS A 207 -33.43 41.41 35.65
C LYS A 207 -34.88 41.07 35.42
N GLN A 208 -35.67 42.12 35.24
CA GLN A 208 -37.10 42.02 34.97
C GLN A 208 -37.34 41.98 33.46
N MET A 209 -38.12 41.01 33.02
CA MET A 209 -38.68 40.94 31.69
C MET A 209 -40.09 41.53 31.73
N VAL A 210 -40.39 42.46 30.82
CA VAL A 210 -41.65 43.21 30.83
C VAL A 210 -42.44 42.88 29.56
N ILE A 211 -43.66 42.38 29.72
CA ILE A 211 -44.59 42.08 28.61
C ILE A 211 -45.71 43.11 28.65
N ARG A 212 -45.88 43.88 27.57
CA ARG A 212 -46.94 44.89 27.40
C ARG A 212 -47.92 44.47 26.30
N LEU A 213 -49.21 44.52 26.59
CA LEU A 213 -50.31 44.29 25.62
C LEU A 213 -51.14 45.57 25.49
N LYS A 214 -51.23 46.14 24.28
CA LYS A 214 -52.07 47.32 24.00
C LYS A 214 -53.21 46.94 23.05
N ARG A 215 -54.47 47.18 23.43
CA ARG A 215 -55.62 46.83 22.57
C ARG A 215 -55.75 47.81 21.39
N LEU A 216 -55.76 47.29 20.16
CA LEU A 216 -55.96 48.06 18.93
C LEU A 216 -57.47 48.37 18.78
N ASN A 217 -57.82 49.64 18.52
CA ASN A 217 -59.18 50.17 18.31
C ASN A 217 -60.10 50.39 19.52
N SER A 218 -59.57 50.49 20.74
CA SER A 218 -60.35 50.99 21.89
C SER A 218 -60.15 52.50 22.04
N MET A 219 -61.23 53.28 22.12
CA MET A 219 -61.20 54.71 22.47
C MET A 219 -60.57 54.96 23.86
N ASN A 220 -60.53 53.93 24.71
CA ASN A 220 -59.82 53.94 25.99
C ASN A 220 -58.54 53.10 25.87
N GLU A 221 -57.36 53.73 25.92
CA GLU A 221 -56.06 53.06 25.84
C GLU A 221 -55.77 52.19 27.08
N SER A 222 -56.39 51.02 27.19
CA SER A 222 -56.00 50.07 28.22
C SER A 222 -54.74 49.31 27.80
N THR A 223 -53.66 49.51 28.56
CA THR A 223 -52.37 48.83 28.39
C THR A 223 -52.16 47.87 29.55
N TYR A 224 -51.91 46.59 29.28
CA TYR A 224 -51.69 45.56 30.32
C TYR A 224 -50.21 45.23 30.39
N THR A 225 -49.62 45.31 31.58
CA THR A 225 -48.18 45.06 31.80
C THR A 225 -47.96 43.90 32.77
N PHE A 226 -47.11 42.94 32.40
CA PHE A 226 -46.70 41.81 33.23
C PHE A 226 -45.18 41.83 33.43
N GLN A 227 -44.70 41.61 34.65
CA GLN A 227 -43.27 41.56 34.99
C GLN A 227 -42.86 40.14 35.41
N ILE A 228 -41.75 39.64 34.88
CA ILE A 228 -41.20 38.31 35.19
C ILE A 228 -39.73 38.46 35.65
N PRO A 229 -39.36 38.05 36.89
CA PRO A 229 -37.96 38.06 37.34
C PRO A 229 -37.17 36.87 36.77
N ILE A 230 -35.93 37.12 36.30
CA ILE A 230 -35.01 36.10 35.76
C ILE A 230 -33.65 36.19 36.48
N SER A 231 -33.12 35.06 36.96
CA SER A 231 -31.80 34.93 37.61
C SER A 231 -30.80 34.13 36.74
N ILE A 232 -29.50 34.49 36.77
CA ILE A 232 -28.45 33.94 35.90
C ILE A 232 -27.26 33.41 36.72
N HIS A 233 -26.83 32.15 36.50
CA HIS A 233 -25.74 31.46 37.24
C HIS A 233 -24.46 31.21 36.40
N HIS A 234 -23.29 31.07 37.06
CA HIS A 234 -21.97 30.74 36.47
C HIS A 234 -21.21 29.61 37.20
N PRO A 235 -20.37 28.80 36.49
CA PRO A 235 -19.38 27.92 37.11
C PRO A 235 -18.09 28.68 37.53
N PRO A 236 -17.43 28.30 38.64
CA PRO A 236 -16.30 29.04 39.23
C PRO A 236 -14.94 28.87 38.53
N CYS A 237 -14.79 27.90 37.62
CA CYS A 237 -13.54 27.65 36.89
C CYS A 237 -13.86 27.19 35.47
N SER A 238 -13.02 27.56 34.50
CA SER A 238 -13.11 27.09 33.11
C SER A 238 -11.97 26.11 32.83
N PRO A 239 -12.25 24.80 32.67
CA PRO A 239 -11.26 23.82 32.27
C PRO A 239 -10.55 24.16 30.95
N SER A 240 -11.28 24.72 29.99
CA SER A 240 -10.77 25.07 28.66
C SER A 240 -9.84 26.29 28.70
N LEU A 241 -10.21 27.37 29.40
CA LEU A 241 -9.33 28.53 29.55
C LEU A 241 -8.08 28.20 30.37
N THR A 242 -8.23 27.43 31.45
CA THR A 242 -7.11 26.93 32.26
C THR A 242 -6.05 26.20 31.42
N LEU A 243 -6.49 25.36 30.48
CA LEU A 243 -5.61 24.62 29.58
C LEU A 243 -5.06 25.48 28.44
N ASN A 244 -5.81 26.48 27.97
CA ASN A 244 -5.33 27.39 26.91
C ASN A 244 -4.21 28.32 27.38
N PHE A 245 -4.18 28.67 28.67
CA PHE A 245 -3.11 29.50 29.26
C PHE A 245 -1.86 28.70 29.69
N LEU A 246 -1.82 27.37 29.50
CA LEU A 246 -0.57 26.63 29.55
C LEU A 246 0.29 27.05 28.36
N ASP A 247 1.41 27.72 28.67
CA ASP A 247 2.38 28.25 27.70
C ASP A 247 2.93 27.13 26.80
N ASP A 248 2.34 26.98 25.61
CA ASP A 248 2.66 25.93 24.62
C ASP A 248 3.96 26.19 23.86
N SER A 249 4.65 27.31 24.14
CA SER A 249 5.59 27.88 23.19
C SER A 249 6.98 27.21 23.14
N ARG A 250 7.27 26.21 23.97
CA ARG A 250 8.58 25.53 23.95
C ARG A 250 8.46 24.02 24.17
N GLU A 251 9.03 23.23 23.25
CA GLU A 251 9.31 21.81 23.49
C GLU A 251 10.05 21.66 24.81
N GLN A 252 9.40 21.03 25.78
CA GLN A 252 10.01 20.84 27.08
C GLN A 252 10.96 19.64 27.02
N ARG A 253 12.22 19.85 27.43
CA ARG A 253 13.30 18.87 27.39
C ARG A 253 13.58 18.36 28.79
N CYS A 254 13.64 17.04 28.96
CA CYS A 254 14.07 16.42 30.21
C CYS A 254 14.98 15.21 29.92
N THR A 255 15.70 14.72 30.93
CA THR A 255 16.56 13.53 30.80
C THR A 255 15.90 12.36 31.52
N ALA A 256 15.95 11.16 30.95
CA ALA A 256 15.45 9.95 31.59
C ALA A 256 16.06 9.78 33.00
N GLY A 257 15.24 9.45 33.99
CA GLY A 257 15.63 9.36 35.39
C GLY A 257 15.67 10.69 36.16
N LYS A 258 15.48 11.85 35.50
CA LYS A 258 15.25 13.13 36.18
C LYS A 258 13.76 13.46 36.25
N GLU A 259 13.34 14.06 37.35
CA GLU A 259 11.98 14.56 37.52
C GLU A 259 11.74 15.79 36.65
N PHE A 260 10.61 15.80 35.94
CA PHE A 260 10.17 16.91 35.12
C PHE A 260 8.98 17.60 35.81
N THR A 261 9.18 18.84 36.26
CA THR A 261 8.17 19.60 37.01
C THR A 261 7.72 20.84 36.26
N PHE A 262 6.41 21.04 36.12
CA PHE A 262 5.82 22.26 35.59
C PHE A 262 4.58 22.69 36.40
N LYS A 263 4.18 23.95 36.28
CA LYS A 263 3.07 24.55 37.04
C LYS A 263 1.88 24.87 36.13
N VAL A 264 0.67 24.61 36.60
CA VAL A 264 -0.59 24.96 35.93
C VAL A 264 -1.40 25.90 36.82
N LYS A 265 -1.77 27.08 36.32
CA LYS A 265 -2.61 28.06 37.05
C LYS A 265 -4.08 27.90 36.65
N LEU A 266 -5.01 28.02 37.60
CA LEU A 266 -6.45 27.96 37.33
C LEU A 266 -7.01 29.31 36.88
N TYR A 267 -7.91 29.30 35.89
CA TYR A 267 -8.59 30.49 35.36
C TYR A 267 -10.11 30.33 35.38
N ASP A 268 -10.83 31.41 35.70
CA ASP A 268 -12.28 31.49 35.62
C ASP A 268 -12.79 31.61 34.16
N VAL A 269 -14.11 31.60 33.95
CA VAL A 269 -14.74 31.76 32.62
C VAL A 269 -14.45 33.11 31.94
N PHE A 270 -13.86 34.07 32.67
CA PHE A 270 -13.49 35.39 32.17
C PHE A 270 -11.97 35.51 31.92
N GLY A 271 -11.19 34.46 32.18
CA GLY A 271 -9.75 34.46 32.01
C GLY A 271 -8.98 35.13 33.14
N ASN A 272 -9.59 35.31 34.33
CA ASN A 272 -8.89 35.79 35.52
C ASN A 272 -8.37 34.62 36.37
N PRO A 273 -7.21 34.75 37.04
CA PRO A 273 -6.72 33.75 37.98
C PRO A 273 -7.71 33.53 39.14
N VAL A 274 -7.96 32.28 39.51
CA VAL A 274 -8.84 31.95 40.65
C VAL A 274 -8.11 32.28 41.97
N LEU A 275 -8.65 33.25 42.72
CA LEU A 275 -8.01 33.83 43.93
C LEU A 275 -8.40 33.17 45.26
N GLN A 276 -9.51 32.44 45.31
CA GLN A 276 -9.98 31.76 46.54
C GLN A 276 -10.32 30.31 46.22
N ASP A 277 -9.92 29.40 47.12
CA ASP A 277 -10.15 27.98 46.95
C ASP A 277 -11.65 27.68 47.07
N PRO A 278 -12.37 27.43 45.95
CA PRO A 278 -13.73 26.98 46.06
C PRO A 278 -13.62 25.55 46.59
N LYS A 279 -14.01 25.35 47.85
CA LYS A 279 -13.75 24.13 48.63
C LYS A 279 -14.10 22.80 47.95
N GLU A 280 -14.76 22.77 46.78
CA GLU A 280 -15.30 21.55 46.17
C GLU A 280 -15.31 21.46 44.62
N THR A 281 -14.57 22.23 43.82
CA THR A 281 -14.91 22.24 42.37
C THR A 281 -13.83 22.05 41.31
N CYS A 282 -12.53 21.90 41.60
CA CYS A 282 -11.54 21.62 40.53
C CYS A 282 -10.49 20.58 40.90
N ASP A 283 -10.53 19.43 40.22
CA ASP A 283 -9.53 18.37 40.29
C ASP A 283 -8.72 18.29 38.98
N MET A 284 -7.44 17.92 39.10
CA MET A 284 -6.56 17.74 37.94
C MET A 284 -6.02 16.32 37.94
N ASP A 285 -6.12 15.65 36.79
CA ASP A 285 -5.53 14.33 36.53
C ASP A 285 -4.53 14.44 35.37
N VAL A 286 -3.50 13.61 35.38
CA VAL A 286 -2.44 13.61 34.37
C VAL A 286 -2.14 12.20 33.94
N GLN A 287 -2.41 11.91 32.67
CA GLN A 287 -2.19 10.60 32.08
C GLN A 287 -1.00 10.65 31.12
N VAL A 288 -0.02 9.77 31.30
CA VAL A 288 1.06 9.61 30.32
C VAL A 288 0.63 8.62 29.25
N SER A 289 0.49 9.07 28.01
CA SER A 289 0.22 8.17 26.88
C SER A 289 1.53 7.55 26.38
N SER A 290 1.69 6.24 26.58
CA SER A 290 2.75 5.45 25.96
C SER A 290 2.24 4.81 24.66
N PRO A 291 2.98 4.88 23.55
CA PRO A 291 2.60 4.26 22.28
C PRO A 291 2.67 2.72 22.27
N LYS A 292 3.10 2.07 23.37
CA LYS A 292 3.11 0.60 23.48
C LYS A 292 2.47 0.16 24.80
N ALA A 293 1.46 -0.72 24.71
CA ALA A 293 0.54 -1.11 25.78
C ALA A 293 1.14 -1.96 26.93
N THR A 294 2.44 -2.26 26.91
CA THR A 294 3.05 -3.27 27.81
C THR A 294 4.07 -2.73 28.81
N MET A 295 4.18 -1.41 29.03
CA MET A 295 5.22 -0.86 29.90
C MET A 295 4.72 -0.28 31.24
N THR A 296 5.58 -0.42 32.24
CA THR A 296 5.46 0.06 33.62
C THR A 296 4.91 1.49 33.71
N LYS A 297 3.87 1.70 34.54
CA LYS A 297 3.29 3.02 34.81
C LYS A 297 4.38 4.00 35.26
N GLU A 298 4.55 5.09 34.53
CA GLU A 298 5.42 6.21 34.96
C GLU A 298 4.80 6.87 36.20
N GLN A 299 5.64 7.28 37.16
CA GLN A 299 5.16 7.94 38.38
C GLN A 299 4.83 9.39 38.07
N VAL A 300 3.59 9.78 38.34
CA VAL A 300 3.10 11.16 38.24
C VAL A 300 2.68 11.60 39.63
N ASN A 301 3.23 12.73 40.08
CA ASN A 301 2.89 13.34 41.36
C ASN A 301 2.30 14.73 41.11
N ILE A 302 1.09 14.98 41.60
CA ILE A 302 0.39 16.25 41.46
C ILE A 302 0.24 16.85 42.85
N SER A 303 0.79 18.04 43.06
CA SER A 303 0.67 18.76 44.32
C SER A 303 -0.01 20.11 44.10
N LYS A 304 -1.07 20.39 44.88
CA LYS A 304 -1.77 21.68 44.87
C LYS A 304 -0.93 22.71 45.63
N ILE A 305 -0.65 23.84 45.01
CA ILE A 305 0.07 24.98 45.58
C ILE A 305 -0.92 26.14 45.70
N SER A 306 -1.40 26.39 46.92
CA SER A 306 -2.20 27.57 47.25
C SER A 306 -1.29 28.70 47.72
N LYS A 307 -1.21 29.78 46.94
CA LYS A 307 -0.61 31.05 47.37
C LYS A 307 -1.73 32.08 47.53
N LEU A 308 -1.49 33.13 48.33
CA LEU A 308 -2.44 34.24 48.54
C LEU A 308 -2.84 34.97 47.23
N GLU A 309 -2.10 34.77 46.15
CA GLU A 309 -2.25 35.49 44.88
C GLU A 309 -2.77 34.59 43.73
N ASP A 310 -2.67 33.26 43.82
CA ASP A 310 -3.18 32.32 42.83
C ASP A 310 -3.25 30.87 43.35
N ILE A 311 -4.16 30.08 42.76
CA ILE A 311 -4.19 28.62 42.90
C ILE A 311 -3.49 27.99 41.71
N SER A 312 -2.46 27.18 41.97
CA SER A 312 -1.73 26.45 40.95
C SER A 312 -1.49 24.98 41.33
N PHE A 313 -1.28 24.12 40.35
CA PHE A 313 -0.85 22.74 40.53
C PHE A 313 0.58 22.59 40.05
N ALA A 314 1.47 21.99 40.86
CA ALA A 314 2.76 21.50 40.39
C ALA A 314 2.65 20.03 40.02
N VAL A 315 2.85 19.74 38.74
CA VAL A 315 2.85 18.40 38.17
C VAL A 315 4.31 17.96 38.01
N THR A 316 4.68 16.86 38.64
CA THR A 316 6.02 16.26 38.53
C THR A 316 5.91 14.86 37.92
N VAL A 317 6.64 14.60 36.84
CA VAL A 317 6.64 13.33 36.11
C VAL A 317 8.06 12.76 36.04
N GLY A 318 8.24 11.51 36.46
CA GLY A 318 9.50 10.78 36.35
C GLY A 318 9.54 9.88 35.11
N PHE A 319 10.17 10.34 34.03
CA PHE A 319 10.30 9.56 32.79
C PHE A 319 11.47 8.57 32.89
N LYS A 320 11.22 7.27 32.70
CA LYS A 320 12.29 6.25 32.62
C LYS A 320 12.73 5.97 31.19
N ILE A 321 11.85 6.24 30.21
CA ILE A 321 12.09 5.86 28.82
C ILE A 321 12.25 7.13 27.97
N ALA A 322 13.31 7.21 27.19
CA ALA A 322 13.61 8.33 26.29
C ALA A 322 12.68 8.36 25.06
N GLY A 323 12.60 9.52 24.40
CA GLY A 323 11.79 9.79 23.22
C GLY A 323 10.69 10.82 23.47
N PHE A 324 9.83 11.02 22.47
CA PHE A 324 8.68 11.91 22.61
C PHE A 324 7.60 11.24 23.47
N ARG A 325 7.14 11.97 24.49
CA ARG A 325 6.05 11.57 25.39
C ARG A 325 4.93 12.58 25.30
N LYS A 326 3.70 12.08 25.28
CA LYS A 326 2.50 12.90 25.30
C LYS A 326 1.85 12.79 26.67
N LEU A 327 1.92 13.86 27.44
CA LEU A 327 1.18 14.01 28.69
C LEU A 327 -0.21 14.53 28.37
N ARG A 328 -1.25 13.77 28.72
CA ARG A 328 -2.64 14.22 28.66
C ARG A 328 -3.00 14.82 30.02
N LEU A 329 -2.97 16.14 30.09
CA LEU A 329 -3.51 16.88 31.23
C LEU A 329 -5.03 16.90 31.15
N ILE A 330 -5.72 16.56 32.23
CA ILE A 330 -7.18 16.59 32.34
C ILE A 330 -7.52 17.50 33.51
N VAL A 331 -8.30 18.54 33.25
CA VAL A 331 -8.84 19.43 34.29
C VAL A 331 -10.33 19.17 34.38
N ASN A 332 -10.79 18.77 35.56
CA ASN A 332 -12.18 18.48 35.87
C ASN A 332 -12.74 19.63 36.72
N SER A 333 -13.81 20.28 36.25
CA SER A 333 -14.55 21.27 37.01
C SER A 333 -16.03 20.90 37.06
N GLY A 334 -16.46 20.18 38.10
CA GLY A 334 -17.80 19.63 38.17
C GLY A 334 -18.07 18.62 37.04
N SER A 335 -19.04 18.90 36.17
CA SER A 335 -19.39 18.06 35.02
C SER A 335 -18.55 18.31 33.76
N GLU A 336 -17.77 19.39 33.71
CA GLU A 336 -16.92 19.68 32.56
C GLU A 336 -15.51 19.13 32.77
N SER A 337 -15.08 18.27 31.85
CA SER A 337 -13.68 17.88 31.72
C SER A 337 -13.13 18.43 30.41
N SER A 338 -11.97 19.08 30.49
CA SER A 338 -11.19 19.44 29.30
C SER A 338 -9.82 18.79 29.41
N PHE A 339 -9.20 18.49 28.27
CA PHE A 339 -7.86 17.93 28.25
C PHE A 339 -6.97 18.62 27.22
N LYS A 340 -5.66 18.62 27.50
CA LYS A 340 -4.63 19.12 26.58
C LYS A 340 -3.43 18.18 26.58
N TYR A 341 -2.83 18.01 25.40
CA TYR A 341 -1.61 17.23 25.27
C TYR A 341 -0.38 18.13 25.37
N ILE A 342 0.54 17.80 26.25
CA ILE A 342 1.90 18.37 26.28
C ILE A 342 2.86 17.36 25.68
N ASN A 343 3.62 17.79 24.69
CA ASN A 343 4.72 17.01 24.14
C ASN A 343 6.00 17.28 24.96
N VAL A 344 6.56 16.24 25.56
CA VAL A 344 7.84 16.30 26.28
C VAL A 344 8.86 15.46 25.51
N LYS A 345 10.01 16.03 25.21
CA LYS A 345 11.13 15.31 24.58
C LYS A 345 12.07 14.84 25.68
N VAL A 346 12.01 13.54 25.98
CA VAL A 346 12.87 12.90 26.99
C VAL A 346 14.16 12.44 26.29
N PHE A 347 15.30 12.95 26.73
CA PHE A 347 16.61 12.51 26.29
C PHE A 347 17.09 11.33 27.13
N PRO A 348 17.82 10.36 26.56
CA PRO A 348 18.48 9.31 27.33
C PRO A 348 19.44 9.90 28.37
N SER A 349 19.64 9.18 29.47
CA SER A 349 20.64 9.52 30.49
C SER A 349 22.06 9.17 30.04
N THR A 350 23.05 9.35 30.92
CA THR A 350 24.44 8.99 30.62
C THR A 350 24.55 7.51 30.25
N PRO A 351 25.33 7.14 29.22
CA PRO A 351 25.58 5.74 28.85
C PRO A 351 26.04 4.93 30.05
N ASP A 352 25.59 3.68 30.14
CA ASP A 352 25.92 2.76 31.23
C ASP A 352 26.53 1.47 30.69
N HIS A 353 25.88 0.83 29.71
CA HIS A 353 26.32 -0.44 29.10
C HIS A 353 26.00 -0.51 27.60
N PHE A 354 26.45 -1.59 26.95
CA PHE A 354 26.18 -1.89 25.55
C PHE A 354 25.08 -2.95 25.40
N ASN A 355 24.24 -2.80 24.39
CA ASN A 355 23.37 -3.85 23.87
C ASN A 355 23.78 -4.19 22.43
N ASP A 356 23.40 -5.40 21.97
CA ASP A 356 23.56 -5.85 20.58
C ASP A 356 24.98 -5.64 20.01
N VAL A 357 26.00 -5.99 20.80
CA VAL A 357 27.40 -5.97 20.35
C VAL A 357 27.58 -6.98 19.22
N ARG A 358 28.06 -6.52 18.07
CA ARG A 358 28.33 -7.34 16.89
C ARG A 358 29.70 -7.01 16.33
N PHE A 359 30.45 -8.04 15.97
CA PHE A 359 31.67 -7.89 15.19
C PHE A 359 31.39 -8.33 13.76
N THR A 360 31.80 -7.52 12.78
CA THR A 360 31.72 -7.85 11.36
C THR A 360 33.11 -7.76 10.74
N THR A 361 33.63 -8.88 10.25
CA THR A 361 34.93 -8.98 9.59
C THR A 361 34.78 -8.55 8.14
N HIS A 362 35.35 -7.40 7.74
CA HIS A 362 35.35 -7.00 6.33
C HIS A 362 36.43 -7.77 5.56
N GLY A 363 36.06 -8.35 4.41
CA GLY A 363 37.01 -8.95 3.46
C GLY A 363 37.06 -10.47 3.40
N ALA A 364 36.18 -11.20 4.09
CA ALA A 364 36.04 -12.64 3.85
C ALA A 364 35.47 -12.87 2.43
N ILE A 365 36.16 -13.70 1.63
CA ILE A 365 35.80 -14.06 0.24
C ILE A 365 34.48 -14.86 0.20
N ASP A 366 33.97 -15.29 1.36
CA ASP A 366 32.81 -16.14 1.52
C ASP A 366 32.01 -15.66 2.75
N GLU A 367 30.78 -15.18 2.53
CA GLU A 367 29.87 -14.65 3.56
C GLU A 367 29.45 -15.71 4.60
N SER A 368 29.79 -16.99 4.39
CA SER A 368 29.51 -18.09 5.31
C SER A 368 30.43 -18.15 6.54
N PHE A 369 31.54 -17.41 6.58
CA PHE A 369 32.49 -17.39 7.71
C PHE A 369 32.20 -16.29 8.74
N SER A 370 31.01 -16.27 9.34
CA SER A 370 30.75 -15.51 10.59
C SER A 370 29.37 -15.83 11.16
N ALA A 371 29.22 -16.96 11.85
CA ALA A 371 28.02 -17.23 12.66
C ALA A 371 28.17 -16.74 14.12
N ASP A 372 29.41 -16.56 14.60
CA ASP A 372 29.67 -16.13 15.98
C ASP A 372 30.12 -14.66 15.99
N PRO A 373 29.29 -13.73 16.51
CA PRO A 373 29.61 -12.32 16.57
C PRO A 373 30.77 -12.00 17.53
N THR A 374 31.33 -12.96 18.26
CA THR A 374 32.41 -12.72 19.24
C THR A 374 33.82 -13.10 18.75
N VAL A 375 33.92 -13.61 17.51
CA VAL A 375 35.19 -14.10 16.94
C VAL A 375 35.79 -13.08 15.98
N VAL A 376 37.03 -12.69 16.24
CA VAL A 376 37.88 -11.84 15.38
C VAL A 376 39.05 -12.69 14.87
N TYR A 377 39.62 -12.37 13.70
CA TYR A 377 40.82 -13.05 13.21
C TYR A 377 42.05 -12.15 13.36
N ARG A 378 43.18 -12.73 13.76
CA ARG A 378 44.41 -11.95 13.93
C ARG A 378 44.83 -11.28 12.62
N ASN A 379 45.40 -10.08 12.73
CA ASN A 379 45.85 -9.22 11.63
C ASN A 379 44.77 -8.75 10.64
N GLN A 380 43.48 -8.93 10.95
CA GLN A 380 42.36 -8.44 10.14
C GLN A 380 41.70 -7.21 10.77
N TRP A 381 41.26 -6.28 9.92
CA TRP A 381 40.33 -5.22 10.32
C TRP A 381 38.91 -5.78 10.50
N SER A 382 38.45 -5.82 11.75
CA SER A 382 37.06 -6.09 12.12
C SER A 382 36.35 -4.81 12.47
N ILE A 383 35.06 -4.73 12.17
CA ILE A 383 34.19 -3.65 12.62
C ILE A 383 33.43 -4.12 13.84
N LEU A 384 33.65 -3.46 14.97
CA LEU A 384 32.77 -3.52 16.13
C LEU A 384 31.60 -2.56 15.92
N GLU A 385 30.39 -3.07 15.97
CA GLU A 385 29.16 -2.29 16.05
C GLU A 385 28.46 -2.59 17.38
N ALA A 386 28.19 -1.57 18.18
CA ALA A 386 27.49 -1.75 19.45
C ALA A 386 26.44 -0.65 19.67
N GLU A 387 25.25 -1.03 20.14
CA GLU A 387 24.21 -0.07 20.51
C GLU A 387 24.46 0.39 21.95
N MET A 388 24.72 1.68 22.13
CA MET A 388 24.92 2.22 23.48
C MET A 388 23.58 2.52 24.12
N VAL A 389 23.39 2.02 25.33
CA VAL A 389 22.20 2.27 26.12
C VAL A 389 22.53 2.89 27.46
N ASP A 390 21.59 3.67 27.98
CA ASP A 390 21.65 4.15 29.36
C ASP A 390 21.16 3.09 30.35
N ARG A 391 21.23 3.39 31.65
CA ARG A 391 20.81 2.49 32.74
C ARG A 391 19.33 2.06 32.71
N TYR A 392 18.51 2.67 31.85
CA TYR A 392 17.11 2.35 31.64
C TYR A 392 16.87 1.67 30.28
N ASN A 393 17.93 1.18 29.62
CA ASN A 393 17.91 0.60 28.27
C ASN A 393 17.45 1.57 27.18
N ASN A 394 17.66 2.88 27.35
CA ASN A 394 17.40 3.85 26.29
C ASN A 394 18.60 4.00 25.37
N VAL A 395 18.36 3.85 24.07
CA VAL A 395 19.37 4.04 23.04
C VAL A 395 19.87 5.48 22.99
N VAL A 396 21.18 5.67 23.12
CA VAL A 396 21.81 7.00 23.15
C VAL A 396 22.23 7.44 21.75
N ARG A 397 21.58 8.48 21.20
CA ARG A 397 21.66 8.81 19.76
C ARG A 397 22.60 9.96 19.39
N GLU A 398 23.04 10.79 20.33
CA GLU A 398 23.66 12.11 20.06
C GLU A 398 24.96 12.38 20.86
N LEU A 399 25.78 11.37 21.13
CA LEU A 399 26.96 11.54 22.01
C LEU A 399 28.27 11.92 21.33
N SER A 400 28.36 11.82 20.00
CA SER A 400 29.62 12.02 19.25
C SER A 400 30.26 13.39 19.47
N ASN A 401 29.46 14.38 19.87
CA ASN A 401 29.94 15.73 20.11
C ASN A 401 30.48 15.92 21.53
N ASP A 402 30.04 15.11 22.50
CA ASP A 402 30.27 15.37 23.93
C ASP A 402 31.32 14.45 24.56
N TYR A 403 31.70 13.33 23.92
CA TYR A 403 32.63 12.35 24.49
C TYR A 403 33.77 11.99 23.53
N ASN A 404 34.96 11.78 24.09
CA ASN A 404 36.08 11.10 23.44
C ASN A 404 36.06 9.61 23.82
N ILE A 405 36.29 8.73 22.86
CA ILE A 405 36.26 7.28 23.07
C ILE A 405 37.69 6.76 23.16
N GLY A 406 38.02 6.04 24.23
CA GLY A 406 39.28 5.32 24.41
C GLY A 406 39.04 3.81 24.43
N LEU A 407 39.91 3.05 23.78
CA LEU A 407 39.84 1.59 23.68
C LEU A 407 41.12 0.98 24.27
N GLN A 408 40.97 -0.02 25.12
CA GLN A 408 42.09 -0.79 25.68
C GLN A 408 41.77 -2.29 25.63
N LEU A 409 42.72 -3.10 25.19
CA LEU A 409 42.59 -4.54 25.08
C LEU A 409 43.45 -5.20 26.16
N PHE A 410 42.86 -6.08 26.95
CA PHE A 410 43.54 -6.81 28.03
C PHE A 410 43.50 -8.30 27.74
N ASN A 411 44.57 -9.04 28.03
CA ASN A 411 44.51 -10.51 28.06
C ASN A 411 43.89 -11.00 29.40
N ASP A 412 43.71 -12.32 29.55
CA ASP A 412 43.17 -12.93 30.78
C ASP A 412 44.05 -12.68 32.04
N GLU A 413 45.31 -12.30 31.86
CA GLU A 413 46.24 -11.94 32.94
C GLU A 413 46.16 -10.44 33.31
N GLY A 414 45.35 -9.65 32.60
CA GLY A 414 45.22 -8.20 32.79
C GLY A 414 46.33 -7.37 32.14
N ASN A 415 47.19 -7.99 31.30
CA ASN A 415 48.21 -7.29 30.54
C ASN A 415 47.60 -6.57 29.34
N VAL A 416 48.03 -5.32 29.10
CA VAL A 416 47.59 -4.52 27.95
C VAL A 416 48.23 -5.07 26.67
N MET A 417 47.40 -5.38 25.69
CA MET A 417 47.81 -5.94 24.41
C MET A 417 47.82 -4.87 23.32
N GLU A 418 48.67 -5.04 22.32
CA GLU A 418 48.74 -4.13 21.17
C GLU A 418 47.54 -4.33 20.24
N MET A 419 46.83 -3.24 19.94
CA MET A 419 45.73 -3.21 18.98
C MET A 419 45.82 -1.93 18.15
N GLU A 420 45.51 -2.02 16.86
CA GLU A 420 45.30 -0.87 15.98
C GLU A 420 43.79 -0.60 15.87
N TYR A 421 43.36 0.66 15.94
CA TYR A 421 41.96 1.03 15.70
C TYR A 421 41.83 2.34 14.91
N GLN A 422 40.80 2.43 14.07
CA GLN A 422 40.49 3.61 13.25
C GLN A 422 38.98 3.80 13.06
N ASP A 423 38.58 4.92 12.44
CA ASP A 423 37.20 5.22 12.04
C ASP A 423 36.16 5.08 13.16
N VAL A 424 36.48 5.60 14.34
CA VAL A 424 35.54 5.64 15.47
C VAL A 424 34.41 6.63 15.16
N GLU A 425 33.27 6.13 14.70
CA GLU A 425 32.09 6.93 14.36
C GLU A 425 30.85 6.47 15.13
N PHE A 426 29.98 7.42 15.50
CA PHE A 426 28.62 7.10 15.89
C PHE A 426 27.70 7.31 14.69
N ARG A 427 27.16 6.22 14.16
CA ARG A 427 26.26 6.27 13.01
C ARG A 427 25.00 5.47 13.29
N ASN A 428 23.85 6.07 13.03
CA ASN A 428 22.55 5.41 13.16
C ASN A 428 22.33 4.74 14.54
N LYS A 429 22.76 5.40 15.62
CA LYS A 429 22.66 4.92 17.02
C LYS A 429 23.63 3.79 17.41
N MET A 430 24.51 3.39 16.51
CA MET A 430 25.54 2.39 16.76
C MET A 430 26.89 3.09 16.90
N LEU A 431 27.66 2.71 17.91
CA LEU A 431 29.10 2.94 17.93
C LEU A 431 29.72 2.00 16.92
N ARG A 432 30.47 2.53 15.95
CA ARG A 432 31.20 1.77 14.96
C ARG A 432 32.69 2.04 15.09
N VAL A 433 33.48 0.99 15.23
CA VAL A 433 34.95 1.06 15.35
C VAL A 433 35.58 0.00 14.48
N GLN A 434 36.58 0.36 13.68
CA GLN A 434 37.44 -0.63 13.04
C GLN A 434 38.62 -0.95 13.96
N LEU A 435 38.84 -2.23 14.24
CA LEU A 435 39.91 -2.73 15.11
C LEU A 435 40.68 -3.86 14.44
N LYS A 436 41.98 -3.93 14.70
CA LYS A 436 42.88 -4.98 14.22
C LYS A 436 43.76 -5.45 15.37
N ILE A 437 43.68 -6.74 15.69
CA ILE A 437 44.39 -7.38 16.79
C ILE A 437 45.45 -8.31 16.21
N ILE A 438 46.69 -8.21 16.67
CA ILE A 438 47.86 -8.87 16.04
C ILE A 438 48.03 -10.32 16.52
N GLU A 439 47.65 -10.60 17.76
CA GLU A 439 47.88 -11.89 18.43
C GLU A 439 46.57 -12.67 18.64
N ALA A 440 46.59 -13.98 18.40
CA ALA A 440 45.46 -14.86 18.69
C ALA A 440 45.36 -15.13 20.21
N GLY A 441 44.14 -15.15 20.76
CA GLY A 441 43.92 -15.30 22.20
C GLY A 441 42.53 -14.87 22.66
N LYS A 442 42.29 -14.98 23.96
CA LYS A 442 41.10 -14.43 24.63
C LYS A 442 41.46 -13.07 25.23
N TYR A 443 40.63 -12.07 24.95
CA TYR A 443 40.87 -10.71 25.40
C TYR A 443 39.59 -10.05 25.92
N ASN A 444 39.76 -9.07 26.81
CA ASN A 444 38.72 -8.18 27.30
C ASN A 444 38.96 -6.79 26.68
N LEU A 445 38.02 -6.30 25.88
CA LEU A 445 38.04 -4.96 25.32
C LEU A 445 37.30 -4.02 26.26
N ALA A 446 38.03 -3.10 26.90
CA ALA A 446 37.46 -2.03 27.70
C ALA A 446 37.25 -0.77 26.84
N ILE A 447 36.04 -0.21 26.92
CA ILE A 447 35.68 1.03 26.22
C ILE A 447 35.43 2.13 27.25
N THR A 448 36.11 3.26 27.08
CA THR A 448 36.01 4.42 27.98
C THR A 448 35.42 5.61 27.24
N LEU A 449 34.48 6.31 27.86
CA LEU A 449 33.95 7.58 27.37
C LEU A 449 34.45 8.69 28.28
N THR A 450 35.26 9.59 27.75
CA THR A 450 35.75 10.78 28.47
C THR A 450 34.96 11.99 28.01
N ASN A 451 34.24 12.65 28.91
CA ASN A 451 33.47 13.85 28.57
C ASN A 451 34.41 14.98 28.10
N ARG A 452 34.16 15.55 26.91
CA ARG A 452 34.97 16.64 26.34
C ARG A 452 34.87 17.94 27.15
N ASN A 453 33.74 18.18 27.80
CA ASN A 453 33.52 19.35 28.63
C ASN A 453 34.03 19.17 30.07
N ASN A 454 34.31 17.92 30.48
CA ASN A 454 34.82 17.61 31.81
C ASN A 454 35.71 16.36 31.76
N HIS A 455 37.01 16.54 31.50
CA HIS A 455 37.97 15.45 31.36
C HIS A 455 38.10 14.54 32.61
N ASN A 456 37.65 14.99 33.78
CA ASN A 456 37.64 14.19 35.01
C ASN A 456 36.47 13.20 35.07
N GLN A 457 35.47 13.35 34.19
CA GLN A 457 34.34 12.44 34.09
C GLN A 457 34.63 11.37 33.03
N VAL A 458 35.25 10.27 33.47
CA VAL A 458 35.49 9.08 32.66
C VAL A 458 34.43 8.04 33.02
N VAL A 459 33.60 7.68 32.05
CA VAL A 459 32.66 6.57 32.17
C VAL A 459 33.32 5.33 31.59
N ARG A 460 33.59 4.33 32.43
CA ARG A 460 34.03 3.00 31.99
C ARG A 460 32.79 2.18 31.65
N LEU A 461 32.68 1.77 30.40
CA LEU A 461 31.61 0.88 29.96
C LEU A 461 32.02 -0.58 30.25
N GLN A 462 31.04 -1.48 30.25
CA GLN A 462 31.26 -2.92 30.48
C GLN A 462 32.30 -3.50 29.51
N GLU A 463 33.20 -4.34 30.02
CA GLU A 463 34.21 -5.04 29.23
C GLU A 463 33.58 -6.08 28.31
N ILE A 464 34.04 -6.15 27.06
CA ILE A 464 33.55 -7.08 26.04
C ILE A 464 34.59 -8.20 25.88
N GLN A 465 34.19 -9.45 26.05
CA GLN A 465 35.04 -10.60 25.76
C GLN A 465 35.16 -10.82 24.25
N ILE A 466 36.39 -10.90 23.75
CA ILE A 466 36.71 -11.12 22.33
C ILE A 466 37.60 -12.36 22.22
N GLN A 467 37.20 -13.30 21.37
CA GLN A 467 38.03 -14.43 20.98
C GLN A 467 38.72 -14.10 19.66
N VAL A 468 40.05 -14.00 19.65
CA VAL A 468 40.84 -13.80 18.43
C VAL A 468 41.42 -15.14 17.99
N ASN A 469 41.01 -15.61 16.82
CA ASN A 469 41.44 -16.88 16.26
C ASN A 469 42.47 -16.69 15.14
N ASP A 470 43.20 -17.77 14.84
CA ASP A 470 43.91 -17.90 13.58
C ASP A 470 42.93 -17.87 12.41
N ALA A 471 43.29 -17.16 11.34
CA ALA A 471 42.49 -17.16 10.11
C ALA A 471 42.46 -18.59 9.52
N PRO A 472 41.29 -19.11 9.14
CA PRO A 472 41.18 -20.48 8.62
C PRO A 472 41.97 -20.65 7.32
N LEU A 473 42.50 -21.86 7.12
CA LEU A 473 43.16 -22.26 5.88
C LEU A 473 42.21 -22.08 4.70
N TYR A 474 42.70 -21.47 3.61
CA TYR A 474 41.97 -21.33 2.36
C TYR A 474 42.70 -22.04 1.25
N LEU A 475 42.28 -23.28 1.03
CA LEU A 475 42.89 -24.15 0.06
C LEU A 475 42.78 -23.58 -1.38
N ALA A 476 41.68 -22.90 -1.70
CA ALA A 476 41.48 -22.31 -3.02
C ALA A 476 42.51 -21.22 -3.37
N GLY A 477 42.85 -20.35 -2.40
CA GLY A 477 43.86 -19.30 -2.55
C GLY A 477 45.31 -19.76 -2.36
N SER A 478 45.51 -20.94 -1.75
CA SER A 478 46.83 -21.54 -1.54
C SER A 478 47.55 -21.83 -2.87
N LYS A 479 48.87 -21.70 -2.92
CA LYS A 479 49.66 -21.92 -4.15
C LYS A 479 50.11 -23.37 -4.24
N PHE A 480 49.86 -24.01 -5.39
CA PHE A 480 50.25 -25.38 -5.69
C PHE A 480 51.30 -25.36 -6.79
N LEU A 481 52.43 -26.01 -6.58
CA LEU A 481 53.46 -26.22 -7.59
C LEU A 481 53.43 -27.71 -7.96
N HIS A 482 53.19 -28.00 -9.24
CA HIS A 482 53.10 -29.36 -9.78
C HIS A 482 53.52 -29.39 -11.26
N PRO A 483 53.96 -30.55 -11.80
CA PRO A 483 54.19 -30.71 -13.23
C PRO A 483 52.85 -30.72 -14.00
N GLU A 484 52.82 -30.15 -15.21
CA GLU A 484 51.62 -30.11 -16.06
C GLU A 484 51.36 -31.46 -16.77
N THR A 485 52.41 -32.25 -17.00
CA THR A 485 52.38 -33.55 -17.69
C THR A 485 53.21 -34.60 -16.96
N CYS A 486 52.77 -35.86 -16.95
CA CYS A 486 53.56 -37.00 -16.48
C CYS A 486 53.23 -38.29 -17.27
N MET A 487 54.07 -39.31 -17.18
CA MET A 487 53.81 -40.63 -17.78
C MET A 487 52.98 -41.52 -16.84
N ALA A 488 52.14 -42.40 -17.39
CA ALA A 488 51.40 -43.38 -16.60
C ALA A 488 52.38 -44.30 -15.83
N GLY A 489 52.29 -44.30 -14.49
CA GLY A 489 53.17 -45.04 -13.60
C GLY A 489 54.36 -44.24 -13.03
N GLU A 490 54.53 -42.98 -13.40
CA GLU A 490 55.56 -42.08 -12.84
C GLU A 490 55.13 -41.47 -11.49
N GLU A 491 56.08 -41.30 -10.55
CA GLU A 491 55.85 -40.63 -9.27
C GLU A 491 56.05 -39.10 -9.41
N ILE A 492 55.03 -38.32 -9.05
CA ILE A 492 55.03 -36.85 -9.08
C ILE A 492 55.03 -36.26 -7.66
N GLN A 493 55.77 -35.16 -7.44
CA GLN A 493 55.77 -34.39 -6.19
C GLN A 493 54.97 -33.09 -6.34
N LEU A 494 54.09 -32.82 -5.37
CA LEU A 494 53.29 -31.59 -5.24
C LEU A 494 53.79 -30.77 -4.05
N GLU A 495 54.10 -29.49 -4.26
CA GLU A 495 54.42 -28.54 -3.18
C GLU A 495 53.24 -27.59 -2.96
N ILE A 496 52.72 -27.55 -1.73
CA ILE A 496 51.58 -26.73 -1.33
C ILE A 496 52.08 -25.64 -0.36
N ARG A 497 51.83 -24.38 -0.70
CA ARG A 497 52.06 -23.21 0.15
C ARG A 497 50.72 -22.71 0.66
N PRO A 498 50.30 -23.14 1.87
CA PRO A 498 49.00 -22.86 2.41
C PRO A 498 48.86 -21.37 2.75
N ARG A 499 47.72 -20.79 2.37
CA ARG A 499 47.33 -19.41 2.66
C ARG A 499 46.03 -19.41 3.45
N ASP A 500 45.83 -18.41 4.30
CA ASP A 500 44.56 -18.20 4.97
C ASP A 500 43.47 -17.67 4.01
N VAL A 501 42.23 -17.59 4.50
CA VAL A 501 41.05 -17.02 3.78
C VAL A 501 41.22 -15.58 3.31
N PHE A 502 42.26 -14.89 3.75
CA PHE A 502 42.58 -13.53 3.35
C PHE A 502 43.76 -13.46 2.37
N GLY A 503 44.36 -14.61 2.04
CA GLY A 503 45.44 -14.73 1.08
C GLY A 503 46.84 -14.51 1.65
N PHE A 504 47.00 -14.43 2.98
CA PHE A 504 48.31 -14.35 3.63
C PHE A 504 48.91 -15.75 3.85
N PRO A 505 50.25 -15.89 3.78
CA PRO A 505 50.92 -17.15 4.14
C PRO A 505 50.63 -17.54 5.60
N LEU A 506 50.39 -18.83 5.85
CA LEU A 506 50.24 -19.31 7.23
C LEU A 506 51.59 -19.28 7.97
N PRO A 507 51.68 -18.58 9.11
CA PRO A 507 52.92 -18.45 9.86
C PRO A 507 53.33 -19.78 10.49
N ALA A 508 54.63 -19.94 10.77
CA ALA A 508 55.22 -21.20 11.22
C ALA A 508 54.68 -21.70 12.58
N ASP A 509 54.14 -20.79 13.39
CA ASP A 509 53.50 -21.02 14.69
C ASP A 509 52.00 -21.36 14.59
N SER A 510 51.41 -21.33 13.38
CA SER A 510 49.99 -21.59 13.20
C SER A 510 49.60 -22.96 13.75
N THR A 511 48.52 -22.96 14.53
CA THR A 511 47.94 -24.17 15.13
C THR A 511 46.92 -24.84 14.19
N THR A 512 46.69 -24.26 13.01
CA THR A 512 45.68 -24.75 12.06
C THR A 512 46.08 -26.13 11.53
N ASP A 513 45.28 -27.13 11.89
CA ASP A 513 45.51 -28.51 11.50
C ASP A 513 45.34 -28.70 9.98
N CYS A 514 46.46 -28.78 9.26
CA CYS A 514 46.51 -28.93 7.81
C CYS A 514 46.44 -30.42 7.39
N ASN A 515 45.42 -31.15 7.87
CA ASN A 515 45.16 -32.50 7.39
C ASN A 515 44.48 -32.40 6.02
N LEU A 516 45.24 -32.71 4.98
CA LEU A 516 44.76 -32.73 3.60
C LEU A 516 44.46 -34.17 3.19
N THR A 517 43.30 -34.38 2.57
CA THR A 517 42.94 -35.64 1.92
C THR A 517 42.88 -35.41 0.40
N GLY A 518 42.98 -36.46 -0.40
CA GLY A 518 42.97 -36.33 -1.86
C GLY A 518 42.13 -37.41 -2.55
N ASP A 519 41.51 -37.06 -3.68
CA ASP A 519 40.90 -38.01 -4.60
C ASP A 519 41.32 -37.78 -6.05
N ILE A 520 41.25 -38.85 -6.85
CA ILE A 520 41.43 -38.82 -8.30
C ILE A 520 40.21 -39.53 -8.89
N GLY A 521 39.15 -38.77 -9.20
CA GLY A 521 38.01 -39.22 -9.99
C GLY A 521 37.43 -40.59 -9.61
N ASN A 522 36.72 -40.66 -8.48
CA ASN A 522 36.03 -41.85 -7.92
C ASN A 522 36.92 -42.99 -7.41
N LEU A 523 38.25 -42.83 -7.38
CA LEU A 523 39.16 -43.78 -6.71
C LEU A 523 39.77 -43.09 -5.48
N PRO A 524 39.38 -43.49 -4.25
CA PRO A 524 40.10 -43.05 -3.05
C PRO A 524 41.48 -43.69 -3.05
N PHE A 525 42.53 -42.88 -2.91
CA PHE A 525 43.90 -43.36 -2.68
C PHE A 525 44.41 -42.75 -1.37
N ALA A 526 45.19 -43.52 -0.61
CA ALA A 526 45.87 -43.01 0.56
C ALA A 526 47.09 -42.19 0.12
N LEU A 527 47.17 -40.94 0.57
CA LEU A 527 48.38 -40.12 0.44
C LEU A 527 49.47 -40.76 1.31
N ASN A 528 50.46 -41.40 0.69
CA ASN A 528 51.60 -41.96 1.41
C ASN A 528 52.49 -40.80 1.90
N GLU A 529 52.58 -40.67 3.23
CA GLU A 529 53.44 -39.77 4.03
C GLU A 529 53.56 -38.29 3.60
N ASN A 530 52.77 -37.42 4.26
CA ASN A 530 52.92 -35.97 4.21
C ASN A 530 54.15 -35.51 5.02
N LYS A 531 55.30 -35.27 4.38
CA LYS A 531 56.44 -34.63 5.06
C LYS A 531 56.18 -33.11 5.20
N LYS A 532 55.62 -32.69 6.34
CA LYS A 532 55.48 -31.26 6.70
C LYS A 532 56.87 -30.68 6.95
N THR A 533 57.29 -29.70 6.17
CA THR A 533 58.53 -28.95 6.40
C THR A 533 58.19 -27.52 6.79
N LYS A 534 58.62 -27.10 7.99
CA LYS A 534 58.49 -25.70 8.45
C LYS A 534 59.78 -24.98 8.06
N ASN A 535 59.67 -23.93 7.25
CA ASN A 535 60.75 -22.95 7.08
C ASN A 535 60.60 -21.87 8.16
N GLU A 536 61.65 -21.10 8.45
CA GLU A 536 61.70 -20.06 9.50
C GLU A 536 60.58 -19.00 9.39
N SER A 537 59.91 -18.90 8.24
CA SER A 537 58.85 -17.91 7.99
C SER A 537 57.46 -18.49 7.69
N ASN A 538 57.34 -19.72 7.15
CA ASN A 538 56.07 -20.25 6.61
C ASN A 538 55.99 -21.79 6.64
N VAL A 539 54.77 -22.33 6.63
CA VAL A 539 54.51 -23.79 6.47
C VAL A 539 54.56 -24.19 4.99
N VAL A 540 55.20 -25.31 4.64
CA VAL A 540 55.17 -25.93 3.29
C VAL A 540 54.82 -27.41 3.42
N ILE A 541 53.90 -27.90 2.58
CA ILE A 541 53.45 -29.30 2.58
C ILE A 541 53.85 -29.95 1.25
N CYS A 542 54.60 -31.05 1.30
CA CYS A 542 54.99 -31.83 0.13
C CYS A 542 54.22 -33.16 0.08
N VAL A 543 53.71 -33.52 -1.10
CA VAL A 543 52.87 -34.71 -1.34
C VAL A 543 53.38 -35.48 -2.57
N SER A 544 53.62 -36.78 -2.46
CA SER A 544 53.94 -37.65 -3.61
C SER A 544 52.72 -38.43 -4.12
N ILE A 545 52.52 -38.53 -5.44
CA ILE A 545 51.40 -39.26 -6.06
C ILE A 545 51.89 -40.07 -7.28
N VAL A 546 51.35 -41.26 -7.52
CA VAL A 546 51.59 -42.06 -8.75
C VAL A 546 50.28 -42.19 -9.53
N LEU A 547 50.26 -41.82 -10.82
CA LEU A 547 49.06 -41.85 -11.66
C LEU A 547 49.18 -42.94 -12.73
N THR A 548 48.29 -43.94 -12.73
CA THR A 548 48.38 -45.09 -13.66
C THR A 548 47.46 -45.01 -14.88
N LYS A 549 46.47 -44.10 -14.88
CA LYS A 549 45.53 -43.97 -16.01
C LYS A 549 45.81 -42.72 -16.85
N ALA A 550 46.04 -42.90 -18.15
CA ALA A 550 46.29 -41.82 -19.13
C ALA A 550 45.07 -40.92 -19.36
N GLY A 551 45.30 -39.75 -19.94
CA GLY A 551 44.32 -38.69 -20.14
C GLY A 551 44.43 -37.59 -19.08
N ARG A 552 43.58 -36.56 -19.23
CA ARG A 552 43.54 -35.43 -18.30
C ARG A 552 42.93 -35.88 -16.97
N ARG A 553 43.77 -35.97 -15.93
CA ARG A 553 43.35 -36.32 -14.57
C ARG A 553 43.11 -35.06 -13.76
N LYS A 554 42.09 -35.13 -12.93
CA LYS A 554 41.72 -34.10 -11.97
C LYS A 554 42.06 -34.64 -10.59
N VAL A 555 43.08 -34.08 -9.96
CA VAL A 555 43.46 -34.39 -8.58
C VAL A 555 42.73 -33.38 -7.72
N ARG A 556 41.81 -33.82 -6.87
CA ARG A 556 41.18 -32.94 -5.89
C ARG A 556 41.85 -33.13 -4.56
N ILE A 557 42.31 -32.04 -3.97
CA ILE A 557 42.84 -32.01 -2.61
C ILE A 557 41.79 -31.33 -1.77
N TYR A 558 41.40 -31.96 -0.67
CA TYR A 558 40.41 -31.48 0.29
C TYR A 558 41.10 -31.04 1.57
N ASP A 559 40.60 -29.98 2.19
CA ASP A 559 40.88 -29.69 3.61
C ASP A 559 39.90 -30.46 4.53
N LYS A 560 40.08 -30.30 5.84
CA LYS A 560 39.23 -30.90 6.87
C LYS A 560 37.75 -30.50 6.76
N ASP A 561 37.46 -29.35 6.15
CA ASP A 561 36.11 -28.80 5.97
C ASP A 561 35.52 -29.24 4.61
N ASN A 562 36.17 -30.20 3.95
CA ASN A 562 35.79 -30.76 2.66
C ASN A 562 35.82 -29.74 1.50
N LYS A 563 36.49 -28.60 1.68
CA LYS A 563 36.71 -27.64 0.59
C LYS A 563 37.85 -28.16 -0.27
N SER A 564 37.62 -28.24 -1.57
CA SER A 564 38.57 -28.83 -2.50
C SER A 564 39.22 -27.81 -3.43
N LYS A 565 40.45 -28.12 -3.83
CA LYS A 565 41.10 -27.53 -4.99
C LYS A 565 41.40 -28.62 -5.99
N GLU A 566 40.92 -28.40 -7.21
CA GLU A 566 41.12 -29.33 -8.33
C GLU A 566 42.34 -28.89 -9.14
N LEU A 567 43.34 -29.77 -9.23
CA LEU A 567 44.49 -29.65 -10.10
C LEU A 567 44.26 -30.52 -11.33
N SER A 568 44.66 -30.04 -12.50
CA SER A 568 44.56 -30.82 -13.72
C SER A 568 45.94 -31.18 -14.23
N ILE A 569 46.20 -32.49 -14.31
CA ILE A 569 47.48 -33.06 -14.76
C ILE A 569 47.18 -33.91 -15.99
N GLN A 570 47.94 -33.71 -17.06
CA GLN A 570 47.83 -34.52 -18.26
C GLN A 570 48.72 -35.76 -18.11
N VAL A 571 48.11 -36.94 -17.99
CA VAL A 571 48.84 -38.21 -17.90
C VAL A 571 48.94 -38.81 -19.30
N ASN A 572 50.14 -39.04 -19.80
CA ASN A 572 50.33 -39.72 -21.08
C ASN A 572 50.41 -41.24 -20.87
N PRO A 573 49.90 -42.06 -21.82
CA PRO A 573 49.99 -43.51 -21.72
C PRO A 573 51.46 -43.97 -21.73
N ASP A 574 51.74 -45.12 -21.14
CA ASP A 574 53.10 -45.68 -21.13
C ASP A 574 53.47 -46.13 -22.55
N GLU A 575 54.40 -45.42 -23.19
CA GLU A 575 54.81 -45.65 -24.58
C GLU A 575 55.72 -46.90 -24.75
N ASN A 576 55.93 -47.69 -23.70
CA ASN A 576 56.73 -48.90 -23.79
C ASN A 576 55.98 -50.05 -24.50
N TYR A 577 56.09 -50.10 -25.84
CA TYR A 577 55.37 -51.00 -26.75
C TYR A 577 55.47 -52.50 -26.46
N MET A 578 56.47 -52.94 -25.68
CA MET A 578 56.67 -54.35 -25.31
C MET A 578 55.55 -54.90 -24.41
N HIS A 579 54.65 -54.04 -23.90
CA HIS A 579 53.59 -54.42 -22.96
C HIS A 579 52.19 -53.98 -23.39
N CYS A 580 51.99 -53.64 -24.67
CA CYS A 580 50.68 -53.27 -25.18
C CYS A 580 49.84 -54.50 -25.60
N HIS A 581 48.51 -54.41 -25.50
CA HIS A 581 47.59 -55.45 -25.96
C HIS A 581 46.39 -54.86 -26.72
N TRP A 582 45.82 -55.64 -27.64
CA TRP A 582 44.69 -55.22 -28.47
C TRP A 582 43.36 -55.70 -27.86
N GLU A 583 42.35 -54.85 -27.84
CA GLU A 583 40.96 -55.21 -27.48
C GLU A 583 40.01 -54.97 -28.65
N PHE A 584 38.94 -55.78 -28.72
CA PHE A 584 37.97 -55.79 -29.79
C PHE A 584 36.56 -55.52 -29.24
N ALA A 585 35.91 -54.44 -29.67
CA ALA A 585 34.52 -54.15 -29.29
C ALA A 585 33.57 -54.56 -30.43
N ALA A 586 32.90 -55.71 -30.26
CA ALA A 586 31.94 -56.24 -31.22
C ALA A 586 30.63 -56.70 -30.54
N PRO A 587 29.45 -56.42 -31.13
CA PRO A 587 28.18 -56.95 -30.64
C PRO A 587 28.12 -58.47 -30.83
N LYS A 588 27.65 -59.21 -29.81
CA LYS A 588 27.54 -60.69 -29.84
C LYS A 588 26.50 -61.21 -30.85
N THR A 589 25.55 -60.35 -31.25
CA THR A 589 24.47 -60.64 -32.20
C THR A 589 24.34 -59.52 -33.21
N ALA A 590 24.03 -59.85 -34.46
CA ALA A 590 23.81 -58.90 -35.55
C ALA A 590 22.64 -59.35 -36.44
N TYR A 591 22.01 -58.43 -37.17
CA TYR A 591 20.95 -58.80 -38.10
C TYR A 591 21.42 -58.90 -39.55
N ARG A 592 20.79 -59.79 -40.31
CA ARG A 592 21.06 -59.97 -41.74
C ARG A 592 20.87 -58.63 -42.49
N ARG A 593 21.88 -58.23 -43.30
CA ARG A 593 21.96 -56.94 -44.03
C ARG A 593 22.20 -55.68 -43.17
N GLU A 594 22.41 -55.82 -41.86
CA GLU A 594 22.84 -54.73 -41.01
C GLU A 594 24.33 -54.41 -41.26
N ARG A 595 24.68 -53.12 -41.23
CA ARG A 595 26.07 -52.65 -41.38
C ARG A 595 26.73 -52.65 -40.00
N LEU A 596 27.66 -53.58 -39.78
CA LEU A 596 28.39 -53.65 -38.52
C LEU A 596 29.67 -52.81 -38.60
N ILE A 597 29.96 -52.06 -37.54
CA ILE A 597 31.22 -51.33 -37.36
C ILE A 597 31.95 -51.95 -36.16
N LEU A 598 33.09 -52.58 -36.42
CA LEU A 598 33.96 -53.18 -35.43
C LEU A 598 35.07 -52.21 -35.09
N THR A 599 35.26 -51.86 -33.82
CA THR A 599 36.31 -50.92 -33.41
C THR A 599 37.46 -51.66 -32.74
N LEU A 600 38.67 -51.45 -33.23
CA LEU A 600 39.92 -51.95 -32.64
C LEU A 600 40.50 -50.90 -31.69
N ARG A 601 41.13 -51.33 -30.60
CA ARG A 601 41.81 -50.41 -29.67
C ARG A 601 43.09 -51.05 -29.14
N LEU A 602 44.18 -50.28 -29.06
CA LEU A 602 45.47 -50.70 -28.49
C LEU A 602 45.59 -50.10 -27.09
N PHE A 603 45.92 -50.93 -26.09
CA PHE A 603 46.05 -50.51 -24.70
C PHE A 603 47.45 -50.76 -24.16
N ASP A 604 47.97 -49.86 -23.30
CA ASP A 604 49.23 -50.04 -22.56
C ASP A 604 49.07 -51.07 -21.40
N ARG A 605 50.15 -51.29 -20.62
CA ARG A 605 50.15 -52.23 -19.48
C ARG A 605 49.21 -51.83 -18.32
N PHE A 606 48.75 -50.59 -18.28
CA PHE A 606 47.78 -50.09 -17.30
C PHE A 606 46.37 -49.99 -17.89
N ASN A 607 46.16 -50.57 -19.07
CA ASN A 607 44.91 -50.56 -19.81
C ASN A 607 44.47 -49.17 -20.30
N ASN A 608 45.43 -48.31 -20.67
CA ASN A 608 45.16 -47.02 -21.29
C ASN A 608 45.25 -47.10 -22.81
N GLU A 609 44.28 -46.51 -23.51
CA GLU A 609 44.28 -46.46 -24.98
C GLU A 609 45.48 -45.64 -25.50
N VAL A 610 46.34 -46.27 -26.29
CA VAL A 610 47.51 -45.66 -26.93
C VAL A 610 47.07 -45.13 -28.29
N ARG A 611 47.42 -43.87 -28.62
CA ARG A 611 47.08 -43.30 -29.92
C ARG A 611 47.78 -44.07 -31.05
N THR A 612 46.98 -44.56 -31.99
CA THR A 612 47.39 -45.48 -33.07
C THR A 612 48.12 -44.79 -34.24
N ASP A 613 48.22 -43.47 -34.22
CA ASP A 613 48.79 -42.63 -35.28
C ASP A 613 50.28 -42.96 -35.60
N ALA A 614 50.92 -43.77 -34.75
CA ALA A 614 52.32 -44.19 -34.85
C ALA A 614 52.53 -45.64 -35.36
N LEU A 615 51.48 -46.38 -35.73
CA LEU A 615 51.58 -47.80 -36.12
C LEU A 615 51.55 -48.00 -37.64
N GLU A 616 52.69 -48.39 -38.23
CA GLU A 616 52.79 -48.72 -39.66
C GLU A 616 52.18 -50.09 -40.05
N ASN A 617 51.77 -50.91 -39.08
CA ASN A 617 51.28 -52.28 -39.32
C ASN A 617 50.01 -52.60 -38.50
N ILE A 618 48.83 -52.36 -39.09
CA ILE A 618 47.53 -52.77 -38.52
C ILE A 618 47.23 -54.22 -38.95
N PRO A 619 46.93 -55.16 -38.03
CA PRO A 619 46.59 -56.55 -38.38
C PRO A 619 45.24 -56.64 -39.14
N GLN A 620 45.11 -57.61 -40.05
CA GLN A 620 43.94 -57.80 -40.91
C GLN A 620 42.88 -58.69 -40.27
N LEU A 621 41.60 -58.33 -40.36
CA LEU A 621 40.50 -59.19 -39.88
C LEU A 621 40.21 -60.31 -40.88
N ILE A 622 40.39 -61.56 -40.46
CA ILE A 622 40.12 -62.74 -41.28
C ILE A 622 38.97 -63.58 -40.70
N LYS A 623 38.24 -64.24 -41.60
CA LYS A 623 37.19 -65.21 -41.24
C LYS A 623 37.84 -66.56 -41.02
N ARG A 624 37.69 -67.13 -39.82
CA ARG A 624 38.18 -68.47 -39.49
C ARG A 624 37.14 -69.55 -39.80
N ASP A 625 35.88 -69.32 -39.43
CA ASP A 625 34.77 -70.25 -39.67
C ASP A 625 33.41 -69.51 -39.82
N GLY A 626 32.43 -70.14 -40.48
CA GLY A 626 31.05 -69.63 -40.65
C GLY A 626 30.53 -69.65 -42.09
N PRO A 627 29.29 -69.16 -42.36
CA PRO A 627 28.68 -69.17 -43.70
C PRO A 627 29.44 -68.31 -44.73
N ASP A 628 29.42 -68.70 -46.01
CA ASP A 628 29.97 -67.88 -47.09
C ASP A 628 29.07 -66.68 -47.38
N GLY A 629 29.60 -65.46 -47.19
CA GLY A 629 28.81 -64.24 -47.32
C GLY A 629 29.34 -63.00 -46.60
N LEU A 630 30.49 -63.06 -45.93
CA LEU A 630 31.17 -61.90 -45.36
C LEU A 630 31.83 -61.09 -46.49
N ARG A 631 31.51 -59.80 -46.59
CA ARG A 631 32.19 -58.88 -47.53
C ARG A 631 32.74 -57.69 -46.76
N PHE A 632 33.99 -57.35 -47.06
CA PHE A 632 34.62 -56.11 -46.65
C PHE A 632 34.46 -55.10 -47.80
N PRO A 633 33.72 -53.99 -47.62
CA PRO A 633 33.78 -52.88 -48.55
C PRO A 633 35.21 -52.30 -48.50
N GLY A 634 35.78 -51.99 -49.66
CA GLY A 634 37.20 -51.69 -49.86
C GLY A 634 37.81 -50.61 -48.94
N GLU A 635 39.14 -50.65 -48.89
CA GLU A 635 40.06 -49.89 -48.03
C GLU A 635 39.59 -48.45 -47.74
N SER A 636 39.28 -48.18 -46.47
CA SER A 636 39.18 -46.82 -45.95
C SER A 636 40.48 -46.49 -45.19
N ASN A 637 41.17 -45.46 -45.65
CA ASN A 637 42.38 -44.94 -45.01
C ASN A 637 42.13 -44.54 -43.54
N ASN A 638 43.00 -45.03 -42.65
CA ASN A 638 43.31 -44.55 -41.31
C ASN A 638 42.21 -44.52 -40.23
N GLU A 639 41.06 -45.18 -40.41
CA GLU A 639 40.13 -45.38 -39.30
C GLU A 639 40.23 -46.80 -38.74
N VAL A 640 40.42 -46.89 -37.41
CA VAL A 640 40.48 -48.10 -36.57
C VAL A 640 39.11 -48.82 -36.47
N ALA A 641 38.27 -48.67 -37.50
CA ALA A 641 36.89 -49.14 -37.58
C ALA A 641 36.71 -50.05 -38.81
N ILE A 642 36.69 -51.37 -38.58
CA ILE A 642 36.45 -52.36 -39.63
C ILE A 642 34.95 -52.47 -39.89
N ARG A 643 34.52 -52.14 -41.11
CA ARG A 643 33.11 -52.21 -41.51
C ARG A 643 32.85 -53.52 -42.25
N CYS A 644 31.87 -54.31 -41.81
CA CYS A 644 31.49 -55.55 -42.49
C CYS A 644 29.97 -55.73 -42.52
N TYR A 645 29.47 -56.55 -43.44
CA TYR A 645 28.06 -56.92 -43.50
C TYR A 645 27.90 -58.41 -43.78
N PHE A 646 26.88 -59.01 -43.15
CA PHE A 646 26.62 -60.44 -43.20
C PHE A 646 25.43 -60.73 -44.12
N LYS A 647 25.64 -61.55 -45.16
CA LYS A 647 24.60 -61.89 -46.14
C LYS A 647 23.70 -63.07 -45.73
N ARG A 648 24.20 -63.93 -44.85
CA ARG A 648 23.54 -65.16 -44.39
C ARG A 648 23.49 -65.19 -42.86
N THR A 649 22.41 -65.72 -42.32
CA THR A 649 22.27 -66.02 -40.89
C THR A 649 23.19 -67.18 -40.52
N GLY A 650 23.64 -67.20 -39.26
CA GLY A 650 24.59 -68.19 -38.76
C GLY A 650 25.65 -67.57 -37.84
N ARG A 651 26.47 -68.42 -37.23
CA ARG A 651 27.59 -68.00 -36.39
C ARG A 651 28.84 -67.79 -37.26
N TYR A 652 29.53 -66.68 -37.06
CA TYR A 652 30.80 -66.34 -37.70
C TYR A 652 31.88 -66.21 -36.63
N ASP A 653 32.97 -66.93 -36.81
CA ASP A 653 34.15 -66.85 -35.94
C ASP A 653 35.25 -66.06 -36.65
N LEU A 654 35.68 -64.95 -36.04
CA LEU A 654 36.59 -63.95 -36.62
C LEU A 654 37.85 -63.83 -35.74
N CYS A 655 39.01 -63.61 -36.36
CA CYS A 655 40.29 -63.31 -35.70
C CYS A 655 41.00 -62.17 -36.44
N LEU A 656 41.87 -61.42 -35.76
CA LEU A 656 42.88 -60.62 -36.44
C LEU A 656 44.07 -61.50 -36.79
N ALA A 657 44.68 -61.27 -37.95
CA ALA A 657 45.91 -61.91 -38.37
C ALA A 657 46.96 -60.89 -38.79
N GLU A 658 48.22 -61.21 -38.57
CA GLU A 658 49.34 -60.46 -39.14
C GLU A 658 49.38 -60.62 -40.67
N ARG A 659 50.23 -59.85 -41.36
CA ARG A 659 50.31 -59.88 -42.85
C ARG A 659 50.70 -61.25 -43.40
N ASP A 660 51.33 -62.10 -42.59
CA ASP A 660 51.70 -63.47 -42.93
C ASP A 660 50.54 -64.47 -42.76
N GLY A 661 49.38 -64.03 -42.26
CA GLY A 661 48.19 -64.84 -42.03
C GLY A 661 48.13 -65.50 -40.65
N THR A 662 49.09 -65.22 -39.75
CA THR A 662 49.11 -65.78 -38.40
C THR A 662 48.05 -65.10 -37.52
N CYS A 663 47.03 -65.84 -37.05
CA CYS A 663 46.01 -65.29 -36.14
C CYS A 663 46.65 -64.85 -34.81
N LEU A 664 46.31 -63.65 -34.33
CA LEU A 664 46.62 -63.18 -32.99
C LEU A 664 45.68 -63.85 -31.99
N GLU A 665 46.21 -64.78 -31.17
CA GLU A 665 45.38 -65.66 -30.32
C GLU A 665 44.49 -64.91 -29.31
N SER A 666 44.84 -63.68 -28.93
CA SER A 666 44.03 -62.85 -28.01
C SER A 666 42.83 -62.15 -28.67
N THR A 667 42.60 -62.34 -29.98
CA THR A 667 41.65 -61.53 -30.77
C THR A 667 40.46 -62.33 -31.32
N PHE A 668 40.24 -63.55 -30.83
CA PHE A 668 39.12 -64.39 -31.26
C PHE A 668 37.78 -63.90 -30.73
N PHE A 669 36.80 -63.76 -31.62
CA PHE A 669 35.41 -63.53 -31.21
C PHE A 669 34.40 -64.15 -32.18
N SER A 670 33.23 -64.50 -31.64
CA SER A 670 32.11 -65.09 -32.38
C SER A 670 30.94 -64.11 -32.45
N ILE A 671 30.34 -63.95 -33.63
CA ILE A 671 29.09 -63.19 -33.82
C ILE A 671 28.01 -64.12 -34.36
N THR A 672 26.81 -64.04 -33.79
CA THR A 672 25.63 -64.78 -34.29
C THR A 672 24.73 -63.84 -35.09
N VAL A 673 24.51 -64.16 -36.37
CA VAL A 673 23.67 -63.35 -37.28
C VAL A 673 22.28 -63.95 -37.39
N GLN A 674 21.24 -63.18 -37.08
CA GLN A 674 19.82 -63.60 -37.09
C GLN A 674 18.96 -62.74 -38.02
N ASP A 675 17.71 -63.15 -38.28
CA ASP A 675 16.72 -62.30 -38.95
C ASP A 675 16.05 -61.35 -37.91
N ALA A 676 15.66 -60.13 -38.32
CA ALA A 676 15.16 -59.10 -37.39
C ALA A 676 13.73 -59.40 -36.87
N PRO A 677 13.47 -59.34 -35.55
CA PRO A 677 12.12 -59.45 -35.00
C PRO A 677 11.34 -58.12 -35.07
N LEU A 678 10.01 -58.20 -35.28
CA LEU A 678 9.04 -57.09 -35.28
C LEU A 678 9.04 -56.32 -33.94
N ASP A 679 9.06 -54.98 -33.99
CA ASP A 679 9.43 -54.11 -32.86
C ASP A 679 8.32 -53.10 -32.45
N TYR A 680 8.03 -53.03 -31.14
CA TYR A 680 7.12 -52.08 -30.47
C TYR A 680 7.82 -50.76 -30.06
N HIS A 681 9.12 -50.59 -30.28
CA HIS A 681 9.90 -49.45 -29.77
C HIS A 681 9.85 -48.17 -30.64
N ARG A 682 8.97 -48.10 -31.65
CA ARG A 682 8.88 -46.94 -32.57
C ARG A 682 7.50 -46.30 -32.68
N SER A 683 6.63 -46.47 -31.68
CA SER A 683 5.35 -45.75 -31.62
C SER A 683 5.58 -44.29 -31.26
N THR A 684 5.12 -43.35 -32.08
CA THR A 684 5.12 -41.91 -31.74
C THR A 684 3.87 -41.58 -30.93
N ILE A 685 4.07 -40.88 -29.81
CA ILE A 685 2.99 -40.47 -28.91
C ILE A 685 2.83 -38.95 -29.03
N GLU A 686 1.61 -38.53 -29.35
CA GLU A 686 1.23 -37.14 -29.50
C GLU A 686 0.23 -36.79 -28.39
N TRP A 687 0.62 -35.86 -27.51
CA TRP A 687 -0.27 -35.29 -26.51
C TRP A 687 -1.07 -34.18 -27.18
N ILE A 688 -2.37 -34.37 -27.31
CA ILE A 688 -3.26 -33.42 -27.95
C ILE A 688 -4.11 -32.78 -26.83
N PRO A 689 -3.97 -31.47 -26.55
CA PRO A 689 -4.95 -30.77 -25.71
C PRO A 689 -6.32 -30.91 -26.39
N GLU A 690 -7.40 -31.14 -25.63
CA GLU A 690 -8.73 -31.51 -26.16
C GLU A 690 -9.36 -30.48 -27.13
N TYR A 691 -8.71 -29.33 -27.36
CA TYR A 691 -9.09 -28.33 -28.35
C TYR A 691 -7.96 -28.17 -29.38
N ASP A 692 -8.08 -28.88 -30.51
CA ASP A 692 -7.14 -28.91 -31.66
C ASP A 692 -6.79 -27.55 -32.31
N GLU A 693 -7.26 -26.42 -31.77
CA GLU A 693 -7.05 -25.09 -32.36
C GLU A 693 -6.18 -24.14 -31.53
N ILE A 694 -5.66 -24.53 -30.35
CA ILE A 694 -4.95 -23.57 -29.47
C ILE A 694 -3.69 -24.20 -28.87
N PRO A 695 -2.49 -23.93 -29.42
CA PRO A 695 -1.24 -24.51 -28.96
C PRO A 695 -0.81 -24.16 -27.52
N ASP A 696 -1.45 -23.20 -26.85
CA ASP A 696 -0.99 -22.69 -25.55
C ASP A 696 -2.18 -22.27 -24.63
N GLN A 697 -2.90 -23.23 -24.05
CA GLN A 697 -3.76 -22.90 -22.91
C GLN A 697 -2.90 -22.72 -21.63
N PRO A 698 -2.91 -21.55 -20.98
CA PRO A 698 -2.25 -21.39 -19.69
C PRO A 698 -3.02 -22.17 -18.63
N VAL A 699 -2.34 -23.08 -17.93
CA VAL A 699 -2.88 -23.75 -16.74
C VAL A 699 -2.87 -22.75 -15.59
N PHE A 700 -4.04 -22.29 -15.13
CA PHE A 700 -4.09 -21.30 -14.06
C PHE A 700 -3.79 -21.97 -12.71
N PRO A 701 -3.12 -21.29 -11.76
CA PRO A 701 -2.85 -21.84 -10.43
C PRO A 701 -4.11 -22.23 -9.63
N GLU A 702 -5.27 -21.73 -10.06
CA GLU A 702 -6.59 -21.97 -9.44
C GLU A 702 -7.31 -23.21 -9.99
N ASP A 703 -6.79 -23.87 -11.03
CA ASP A 703 -7.48 -25.00 -11.67
C ASP A 703 -7.29 -26.31 -10.90
N GLU A 704 -8.40 -26.98 -10.54
CA GLU A 704 -8.40 -28.20 -9.72
C GLU A 704 -8.14 -29.49 -10.54
N THR A 705 -8.25 -29.43 -11.87
CA THR A 705 -8.06 -30.57 -12.79
C THR A 705 -7.36 -30.13 -14.08
N PHE A 706 -6.66 -31.07 -14.73
CA PHE A 706 -6.02 -30.91 -16.04
C PHE A 706 -6.49 -32.00 -17.00
N GLN A 707 -6.86 -31.64 -18.23
CA GLN A 707 -7.39 -32.58 -19.23
C GLN A 707 -6.47 -32.65 -20.45
N CYS A 708 -6.16 -33.87 -20.89
CA CYS A 708 -5.32 -34.12 -22.06
C CYS A 708 -5.79 -35.35 -22.85
N CYS A 709 -5.54 -35.37 -24.16
CA CYS A 709 -5.80 -36.51 -25.03
C CYS A 709 -4.47 -37.22 -25.39
N LEU A 710 -4.46 -38.54 -25.23
CA LEU A 710 -3.35 -39.43 -25.56
C LEU A 710 -3.68 -40.19 -26.85
N ARG A 711 -2.91 -39.97 -27.93
CA ARG A 711 -3.04 -40.71 -29.18
C ARG A 711 -1.88 -41.68 -29.37
N LEU A 712 -2.17 -42.96 -29.64
CA LEU A 712 -1.18 -44.01 -29.83
C LEU A 712 -1.10 -44.41 -31.30
N LYS A 713 0.03 -44.12 -31.98
CA LYS A 713 0.27 -44.50 -33.39
C LYS A 713 1.37 -45.55 -33.51
N ASP A 714 1.22 -46.50 -34.43
CA ASP A 714 2.27 -47.44 -34.87
C ASP A 714 3.36 -46.73 -35.71
N VAL A 715 4.55 -47.34 -35.79
CA VAL A 715 5.73 -47.00 -36.63
C VAL A 715 5.40 -46.67 -38.10
N LEU A 716 4.33 -47.24 -38.64
CA LEU A 716 3.86 -47.10 -40.02
C LEU A 716 2.67 -46.15 -40.17
N GLY A 717 2.23 -45.49 -39.10
CA GLY A 717 1.13 -44.53 -39.13
C GLY A 717 -0.27 -45.16 -39.17
N TYR A 718 -0.40 -46.44 -38.82
CA TYR A 718 -1.70 -47.10 -38.63
C TYR A 718 -2.16 -46.97 -37.17
N ASP A 719 -3.46 -46.71 -36.97
CA ASP A 719 -4.08 -46.69 -35.65
C ASP A 719 -4.22 -48.11 -35.09
N TYR A 720 -3.99 -48.27 -33.78
CA TYR A 720 -4.20 -49.55 -33.11
C TYR A 720 -5.71 -49.83 -33.00
N ASP A 721 -6.21 -50.80 -33.78
CA ASP A 721 -7.63 -51.20 -33.82
C ASP A 721 -8.16 -51.90 -32.54
N THR A 722 -7.30 -52.14 -31.54
CA THR A 722 -7.69 -52.80 -30.30
C THR A 722 -7.85 -51.81 -29.15
N LYS A 723 -9.05 -51.77 -28.57
CA LYS A 723 -9.35 -51.02 -27.35
C LYS A 723 -8.44 -51.47 -26.21
N ILE A 724 -7.59 -50.58 -25.73
CA ILE A 724 -6.81 -50.76 -24.51
C ILE A 724 -7.78 -50.64 -23.33
N ALA A 725 -7.72 -51.58 -22.38
CA ALA A 725 -8.57 -51.55 -21.21
C ALA A 725 -8.22 -50.34 -20.31
N LYS A 726 -9.23 -49.70 -19.70
CA LYS A 726 -9.06 -48.41 -18.99
C LYS A 726 -8.05 -48.48 -17.83
N ASP A 727 -7.93 -49.64 -17.20
CA ASP A 727 -7.02 -49.95 -16.11
C ASP A 727 -5.55 -50.09 -16.53
N CYS A 728 -5.29 -50.15 -17.84
CA CYS A 728 -3.95 -50.25 -18.38
C CYS A 728 -3.20 -48.92 -18.42
N ILE A 729 -3.88 -47.77 -18.29
CA ILE A 729 -3.30 -46.43 -18.36
C ILE A 729 -3.15 -45.88 -16.94
N LYS A 730 -1.91 -45.62 -16.52
CA LYS A 730 -1.58 -45.04 -15.21
C LYS A 730 -0.78 -43.75 -15.40
N VAL A 731 -1.07 -42.72 -14.62
CA VAL A 731 -0.30 -41.47 -14.61
C VAL A 731 0.46 -41.37 -13.31
N ARG A 732 1.76 -41.06 -13.37
CA ARG A 732 2.60 -40.82 -12.19
C ARG A 732 3.18 -39.43 -12.20
N TYR A 733 3.18 -38.78 -11.06
CA TYR A 733 3.91 -37.55 -10.81
C TYR A 733 5.15 -37.87 -9.96
N GLY A 734 6.34 -37.66 -10.53
CA GLY A 734 7.57 -38.22 -9.96
C GLY A 734 7.51 -39.75 -9.87
N ASN A 735 7.62 -40.29 -8.65
CA ASN A 735 7.46 -41.73 -8.38
C ASN A 735 6.07 -42.10 -7.84
N THR A 736 5.18 -41.12 -7.64
CA THR A 736 3.87 -41.32 -7.02
C THR A 736 2.80 -41.49 -8.09
N GLU A 737 1.98 -42.53 -7.97
CA GLU A 737 0.82 -42.73 -8.85
C GLU A 737 -0.28 -41.73 -8.50
N VAL A 738 -0.83 -41.05 -9.51
CA VAL A 738 -1.90 -40.07 -9.30
C VAL A 738 -3.21 -40.83 -9.15
N GLU A 739 -3.83 -40.73 -7.98
CA GLU A 739 -5.12 -41.36 -7.71
C GLU A 739 -6.26 -40.64 -8.45
N ASN A 740 -7.34 -41.38 -8.76
CA ASN A 740 -8.57 -40.87 -9.36
C ASN A 740 -8.42 -40.22 -10.75
N ILE A 741 -7.52 -40.73 -11.59
CA ILE A 741 -7.49 -40.36 -13.01
C ILE A 741 -8.73 -40.89 -13.73
N GLU A 742 -9.42 -40.03 -14.49
CA GLU A 742 -10.52 -40.46 -15.34
C GLU A 742 -10.01 -40.69 -16.75
N VAL A 743 -10.11 -41.93 -17.23
CA VAL A 743 -9.73 -42.33 -18.58
C VAL A 743 -10.98 -42.69 -19.38
N SER A 744 -11.19 -41.99 -20.49
CA SER A 744 -12.29 -42.26 -21.42
C SER A 744 -11.79 -42.35 -22.86
N SER A 745 -12.34 -43.27 -23.65
CA SER A 745 -12.02 -43.36 -25.08
C SER A 745 -12.71 -42.22 -25.83
N CYS A 746 -12.01 -41.54 -26.74
CA CYS A 746 -12.61 -40.53 -27.58
C CYS A 746 -13.66 -41.17 -28.52
N PRO A 747 -14.92 -40.70 -28.52
CA PRO A 747 -15.99 -41.34 -29.30
C PRO A 747 -15.80 -41.21 -30.83
N ASN A 748 -14.98 -40.26 -31.27
CA ASN A 748 -14.80 -39.93 -32.69
C ASN A 748 -13.42 -40.28 -33.26
N ASP A 749 -12.52 -40.85 -32.45
CA ASP A 749 -11.12 -41.06 -32.86
C ASP A 749 -10.56 -42.37 -32.26
N VAL A 750 -10.47 -43.41 -33.10
CA VAL A 750 -10.04 -44.75 -32.70
C VAL A 750 -8.55 -44.70 -32.34
N GLY A 751 -8.21 -45.09 -31.10
CA GLY A 751 -6.82 -45.02 -30.59
C GLY A 751 -6.49 -43.78 -29.75
N SER A 752 -7.46 -42.90 -29.53
CA SER A 752 -7.33 -41.70 -28.68
C SER A 752 -8.05 -41.84 -27.34
N TYR A 753 -7.39 -41.44 -26.25
CA TYR A 753 -7.89 -41.54 -24.88
C TYR A 753 -7.82 -40.17 -24.18
N ASN A 754 -8.97 -39.68 -23.71
CA ASN A 754 -9.06 -38.52 -22.83
C ASN A 754 -8.69 -38.91 -21.40
N ILE A 755 -7.73 -38.21 -20.83
CA ILE A 755 -7.21 -38.39 -19.48
C ILE A 755 -7.43 -37.10 -18.70
N VAL A 756 -8.24 -37.17 -17.63
CA VAL A 756 -8.44 -36.08 -16.68
C VAL A 756 -7.65 -36.37 -15.41
N VAL A 757 -6.73 -35.46 -15.07
CA VAL A 757 -5.82 -35.56 -13.91
C VAL A 757 -6.24 -34.53 -12.85
N PRO A 758 -6.66 -34.95 -11.64
CA PRO A 758 -6.92 -34.02 -10.54
C PRO A 758 -5.61 -33.44 -10.00
N LEU A 759 -5.51 -32.11 -9.94
CA LEU A 759 -4.32 -31.37 -9.49
C LEU A 759 -4.28 -31.13 -7.98
N GLY A 760 -5.39 -31.39 -7.26
CA GLY A 760 -5.54 -31.06 -5.83
C GLY A 760 -4.54 -31.74 -4.86
N ASN A 761 -3.84 -32.80 -5.30
CA ASN A 761 -2.88 -33.55 -4.49
C ASN A 761 -1.40 -33.22 -4.79
N LEU A 762 -1.15 -32.25 -5.67
CA LEU A 762 0.22 -31.91 -6.09
C LEU A 762 0.80 -30.79 -5.23
N VAL A 763 2.12 -30.86 -5.01
CA VAL A 763 2.88 -29.85 -4.29
C VAL A 763 2.75 -28.53 -5.05
N LYS A 764 2.10 -27.53 -4.45
CA LYS A 764 1.87 -26.20 -5.04
C LYS A 764 3.17 -25.47 -5.46
N ASP A 765 4.31 -25.99 -5.03
CA ASP A 765 5.64 -25.40 -5.23
C ASP A 765 6.47 -26.09 -6.35
N ASP A 766 6.01 -27.16 -7.02
CA ASP A 766 6.76 -27.74 -8.13
C ASP A 766 6.61 -26.89 -9.40
N ARG A 767 7.72 -26.24 -9.78
CA ARG A 767 7.82 -25.32 -10.90
C ARG A 767 7.73 -25.99 -12.26
N SER A 768 7.89 -27.31 -12.37
CA SER A 768 7.76 -28.03 -13.64
C SER A 768 7.19 -29.43 -13.43
N PRO A 769 5.90 -29.57 -13.14
CA PRO A 769 5.35 -30.87 -12.87
C PRO A 769 5.42 -31.75 -14.12
N ARG A 770 6.13 -32.87 -14.01
CA ARG A 770 6.29 -33.87 -15.07
C ARG A 770 5.43 -35.07 -14.74
N PHE A 771 4.46 -35.35 -15.59
CA PHE A 771 3.62 -36.53 -15.47
C PHE A 771 4.11 -37.59 -16.43
N TRP A 772 4.24 -38.82 -15.94
CA TRP A 772 4.63 -39.97 -16.73
C TRP A 772 3.42 -40.85 -16.95
N CYS A 773 3.07 -41.09 -18.20
CA CYS A 773 2.05 -42.05 -18.55
C CYS A 773 2.67 -43.45 -18.67
N PHE A 774 1.99 -44.43 -18.12
CA PHE A 774 2.35 -45.83 -18.21
C PHE A 774 1.20 -46.57 -18.87
N VAL A 775 1.47 -47.28 -19.95
CA VAL A 775 0.48 -48.14 -20.63
C VAL A 775 0.94 -49.59 -20.45
N ASN A 776 0.09 -50.42 -19.84
CA ASN A 776 0.42 -51.82 -19.50
C ASN A 776 1.73 -51.96 -18.68
N GLY A 777 1.96 -51.04 -17.73
CA GLY A 777 3.14 -51.05 -16.87
C GLY A 777 4.44 -50.60 -17.56
N LYS A 778 4.41 -50.27 -18.85
CA LYS A 778 5.56 -49.69 -19.55
C LYS A 778 5.49 -48.17 -19.56
N LYS A 779 6.60 -47.54 -19.18
CA LYS A 779 6.76 -46.08 -19.13
C LYS A 779 6.84 -45.52 -20.56
N ILE A 780 6.04 -44.51 -20.85
CA ILE A 780 6.17 -43.71 -22.08
C ILE A 780 7.35 -42.74 -21.91
N GLU A 781 8.27 -42.70 -22.88
CA GLU A 781 9.54 -41.96 -22.76
C GLU A 781 9.39 -40.43 -22.76
N ASN A 782 8.25 -39.91 -23.21
CA ASN A 782 7.95 -38.47 -23.21
C ASN A 782 6.95 -38.13 -22.08
N PRO A 783 7.41 -37.51 -20.97
CA PRO A 783 6.51 -37.07 -19.93
C PRO A 783 5.61 -35.96 -20.46
N LEU A 784 4.35 -35.95 -20.02
CA LEU A 784 3.49 -34.79 -20.13
C LEU A 784 4.09 -33.69 -19.25
N ILE A 785 4.64 -32.67 -19.88
CA ILE A 785 5.14 -31.46 -19.24
C ILE A 785 4.01 -30.45 -19.30
N LEU A 786 3.41 -30.09 -18.16
CA LEU A 786 2.45 -28.99 -18.15
C LEU A 786 3.17 -27.70 -18.59
N PRO A 787 2.55 -26.85 -19.43
CA PRO A 787 3.11 -25.55 -19.74
C PRO A 787 3.28 -24.77 -18.43
N THR A 788 4.52 -24.69 -17.97
CA THR A 788 4.87 -23.94 -16.78
C THR A 788 4.69 -22.46 -17.07
N PHE A 789 4.11 -21.70 -16.13
CA PHE A 789 4.20 -20.24 -16.08
C PHE A 789 5.67 -19.82 -15.83
N GLY A 790 6.59 -20.16 -16.73
CA GLY A 790 8.03 -19.89 -16.64
C GLY A 790 8.41 -18.45 -17.00
N GLY A 791 7.43 -17.55 -17.13
CA GLY A 791 7.62 -16.15 -17.50
C GLY A 791 7.92 -15.24 -16.31
N PHE A 792 7.32 -15.49 -15.14
CA PHE A 792 7.37 -14.52 -14.03
C PHE A 792 8.76 -14.37 -13.40
N GLU A 793 9.50 -15.46 -13.18
CA GLU A 793 10.80 -15.39 -12.48
C GLU A 793 11.99 -15.04 -13.40
N LYS A 794 11.88 -15.21 -14.73
CA LYS A 794 13.02 -14.98 -15.62
C LYS A 794 13.44 -13.53 -15.73
N HIS A 795 12.54 -12.58 -15.47
CA HIS A 795 12.83 -11.14 -15.56
C HIS A 795 13.04 -10.47 -14.19
N ASP A 796 12.73 -11.17 -13.10
CA ASP A 796 13.13 -10.76 -11.75
C ASP A 796 14.57 -11.12 -11.40
N ASP A 797 15.18 -12.04 -12.14
CA ASP A 797 16.54 -12.47 -11.88
C ASP A 797 17.56 -11.35 -12.21
N ASP A 798 18.44 -11.11 -11.26
CA ASP A 798 19.53 -10.12 -11.26
C ASP A 798 20.49 -10.28 -12.46
N ARG A 799 20.36 -11.40 -13.18
CA ARG A 799 21.10 -11.81 -14.38
C ARG A 799 20.67 -11.10 -15.67
N ASN A 800 19.55 -10.36 -15.68
CA ASN A 800 19.13 -9.60 -16.87
C ASN A 800 19.92 -8.30 -17.08
N CYS A 801 20.63 -7.84 -16.06
CA CYS A 801 21.59 -6.73 -16.12
C CYS A 801 22.96 -7.23 -15.67
N VAL A 802 23.81 -7.65 -16.61
CA VAL A 802 25.17 -8.10 -16.30
C VAL A 802 26.16 -6.96 -16.49
N VAL A 803 27.00 -6.72 -15.47
CA VAL A 803 28.01 -5.67 -15.50
C VAL A 803 29.34 -6.25 -15.98
N TYR A 804 29.86 -5.75 -17.09
CA TYR A 804 31.19 -6.05 -17.60
C TYR A 804 32.09 -4.83 -17.43
N ARG A 805 33.29 -5.04 -16.90
CA ARG A 805 34.31 -3.98 -16.80
C ARG A 805 35.33 -4.15 -17.90
N SER A 806 35.51 -3.13 -18.73
CA SER A 806 36.65 -2.98 -19.64
C SER A 806 37.63 -1.94 -19.08
N HIS A 807 38.79 -1.77 -19.71
CA HIS A 807 39.81 -0.81 -19.27
C HIS A 807 39.38 0.66 -19.40
N ALA A 808 38.39 0.98 -20.25
CA ALA A 808 37.94 2.36 -20.49
C ALA A 808 36.48 2.62 -20.07
N PHE A 809 35.64 1.59 -20.05
CA PHE A 809 34.20 1.69 -19.81
C PHE A 809 33.70 0.52 -18.96
N VAL A 810 32.61 0.77 -18.24
CA VAL A 810 31.76 -0.28 -17.68
C VAL A 810 30.54 -0.43 -18.56
N SER A 811 30.33 -1.63 -19.06
CA SER A 811 29.23 -2.00 -19.95
C SER A 811 28.18 -2.76 -19.14
N ILE A 812 26.97 -2.25 -19.07
CA ILE A 812 25.82 -2.97 -18.51
C ILE A 812 25.06 -3.59 -19.67
N VAL A 813 25.05 -4.93 -19.72
CA VAL A 813 24.33 -5.70 -20.74
C VAL A 813 22.92 -5.97 -20.23
N CYS A 814 21.94 -5.37 -20.90
CA CYS A 814 20.52 -5.53 -20.62
C CYS A 814 19.92 -6.55 -21.61
N CYS A 815 19.46 -7.68 -21.09
CA CYS A 815 18.86 -8.76 -21.88
C CYS A 815 17.35 -8.53 -22.10
N GLY A 816 16.85 -8.77 -23.32
CA GLY A 816 15.42 -8.76 -23.62
C GLY A 816 14.80 -7.38 -23.88
N VAL A 817 15.63 -6.33 -23.92
CA VAL A 817 15.22 -4.96 -24.24
C VAL A 817 15.96 -4.44 -25.47
N LYS A 818 15.24 -3.67 -26.29
CA LYS A 818 15.81 -2.97 -27.44
C LYS A 818 16.42 -1.63 -27.01
N ARG A 819 17.30 -1.06 -27.83
CA ARG A 819 17.88 0.29 -27.65
C ARG A 819 16.78 1.33 -27.44
N ASN A 820 15.70 1.26 -28.23
CA ASN A 820 14.58 2.19 -28.10
C ASN A 820 13.82 2.06 -26.77
N ASP A 821 13.81 0.86 -26.16
CA ASP A 821 13.21 0.66 -24.84
C ASP A 821 14.05 1.36 -23.75
N ILE A 822 15.40 1.31 -23.86
CA ILE A 822 16.31 1.96 -22.91
C ILE A 822 16.38 3.47 -23.10
N ILE A 823 16.43 3.95 -24.35
CA ILE A 823 16.44 5.39 -24.62
C ILE A 823 15.11 6.01 -24.19
N GLY A 824 14.04 5.26 -24.42
CA GLY A 824 12.68 5.72 -24.19
C GLY A 824 12.22 6.71 -25.24
N SER A 825 10.92 6.85 -25.27
CA SER A 825 10.20 7.82 -26.06
C SER A 825 10.67 9.24 -25.68
N ASP A 826 11.15 10.06 -26.63
CA ASP A 826 11.73 11.39 -26.37
C ASP A 826 12.92 11.44 -25.39
N TYR A 827 13.75 10.39 -25.35
CA TYR A 827 14.92 10.29 -24.45
C TYR A 827 14.56 10.33 -22.95
N ALA A 828 13.28 10.16 -22.59
CA ALA A 828 12.84 10.29 -21.20
C ALA A 828 13.52 9.26 -20.28
N HIS A 829 13.69 8.02 -20.74
CA HIS A 829 14.34 6.97 -19.95
C HIS A 829 15.84 7.26 -19.80
N LEU A 830 16.52 7.63 -20.91
CA LEU A 830 17.94 7.98 -20.88
C LEU A 830 18.23 9.17 -19.96
N ASN A 831 17.41 10.21 -20.04
CA ASN A 831 17.52 11.40 -19.19
C ASN A 831 17.31 11.05 -17.71
N ASN A 832 16.39 10.13 -17.42
CA ASN A 832 16.16 9.66 -16.06
C ASN A 832 17.35 8.83 -15.54
N ILE A 833 17.92 7.92 -16.36
CA ILE A 833 19.14 7.18 -16.02
C ILE A 833 20.28 8.13 -15.72
N LYS A 834 20.51 9.12 -16.60
CA LYS A 834 21.53 10.16 -16.41
C LYS A 834 21.35 10.92 -15.10
N ARG A 835 20.10 11.35 -14.81
CA ARG A 835 19.74 12.07 -13.57
C ARG A 835 20.01 11.22 -12.34
N VAL A 836 19.48 9.99 -12.28
CA VAL A 836 19.59 9.11 -11.11
C VAL A 836 21.02 8.68 -10.87
N CYS A 837 21.78 8.43 -11.93
CA CYS A 837 23.18 8.04 -11.84
C CYS A 837 24.15 9.21 -11.75
N GLU A 838 23.70 10.47 -11.82
CA GLU A 838 24.57 11.66 -11.79
C GLU A 838 25.71 11.55 -12.83
N LEU A 839 25.36 11.18 -14.07
CA LEU A 839 26.31 11.08 -15.18
C LEU A 839 26.46 12.44 -15.87
N ASP A 840 27.71 12.82 -16.18
CA ASP A 840 27.98 14.09 -16.87
C ASP A 840 27.58 14.01 -18.35
N ASN A 841 27.86 12.86 -18.97
CA ASN A 841 27.55 12.57 -20.36
C ASN A 841 26.39 11.57 -20.49
N ASP A 842 25.72 11.59 -21.64
CA ASP A 842 24.69 10.59 -21.92
C ASP A 842 25.37 9.23 -22.11
N PRO A 843 24.90 8.17 -21.43
CA PRO A 843 25.51 6.86 -21.59
C PRO A 843 25.26 6.37 -23.03
N LYS A 844 26.28 5.73 -23.62
CA LYS A 844 26.16 5.21 -24.98
C LYS A 844 25.33 3.94 -24.93
N VAL A 845 24.27 3.88 -25.73
CA VAL A 845 23.35 2.74 -25.79
C VAL A 845 23.45 2.11 -27.17
N ASP A 846 24.07 0.93 -27.24
CA ASP A 846 24.25 0.19 -28.50
C ASP A 846 23.51 -1.15 -28.46
N GLU A 847 22.88 -1.50 -29.58
CA GLU A 847 22.32 -2.84 -29.80
C GLU A 847 23.45 -3.72 -30.35
N THR A 848 23.82 -4.76 -29.61
CA THR A 848 24.83 -5.73 -30.06
C THR A 848 24.17 -7.06 -30.36
N TYR A 849 24.43 -7.61 -31.54
CA TYR A 849 24.06 -8.99 -31.86
C TYR A 849 25.09 -9.94 -31.24
N PRO A 850 24.69 -11.08 -30.64
CA PRO A 850 25.62 -12.03 -30.08
C PRO A 850 26.58 -12.53 -31.18
N VAL A 851 27.88 -12.29 -30.98
CA VAL A 851 28.95 -12.78 -31.88
C VAL A 851 29.26 -14.25 -31.61
N ASP A 852 28.78 -14.80 -30.48
CA ASP A 852 29.06 -16.15 -30.03
C ASP A 852 27.83 -17.07 -30.20
N ALA A 853 27.90 -18.02 -31.13
CA ALA A 853 26.83 -18.95 -31.50
C ALA A 853 26.39 -19.89 -30.36
N THR A 854 27.12 -19.92 -29.25
CA THR A 854 26.85 -20.79 -28.09
C THR A 854 25.81 -20.21 -27.12
N ILE A 855 25.49 -18.91 -27.21
CA ILE A 855 24.50 -18.27 -26.34
C ILE A 855 23.23 -17.98 -27.14
N ARG A 856 22.08 -18.50 -26.68
CA ARG A 856 20.76 -18.46 -27.35
C ARG A 856 20.57 -17.24 -28.24
N ALA A 857 20.46 -17.49 -29.55
CA ALA A 857 20.38 -16.48 -30.61
C ALA A 857 19.18 -15.51 -30.48
N ASP A 858 18.22 -15.80 -29.59
CA ASP A 858 16.92 -15.13 -29.54
C ASP A 858 16.90 -13.91 -28.60
N LEU A 859 17.97 -13.66 -27.84
CA LEU A 859 18.03 -12.58 -26.85
C LEU A 859 18.73 -11.33 -27.41
N ILE A 860 17.94 -10.32 -27.77
CA ILE A 860 18.44 -8.97 -28.06
C ILE A 860 19.19 -8.46 -26.82
N ARG A 861 20.45 -8.04 -27.02
CA ARG A 861 21.30 -7.42 -26.00
C ARG A 861 21.47 -5.94 -26.30
N THR A 862 21.11 -5.10 -25.35
CA THR A 862 21.44 -3.69 -25.40
C THR A 862 22.53 -3.40 -24.37
N VAL A 863 23.63 -2.78 -24.82
CA VAL A 863 24.78 -2.43 -23.98
C VAL A 863 24.72 -0.95 -23.63
N VAL A 864 24.79 -0.65 -22.33
CA VAL A 864 24.91 0.71 -21.80
C VAL A 864 26.34 0.92 -21.33
N GLU A 865 27.12 1.74 -22.03
CA GLU A 865 28.51 2.04 -21.70
C GLU A 865 28.61 3.31 -20.84
N ILE A 866 29.28 3.18 -19.69
CA ILE A 866 29.53 4.24 -18.72
C ILE A 866 31.05 4.41 -18.57
N PRO A 867 31.61 5.63 -18.67
CA PRO A 867 33.06 5.86 -18.52
C PRO A 867 33.61 5.41 -17.15
N LEU A 868 34.73 4.68 -17.14
CA LEU A 868 35.29 4.07 -15.92
C LEU A 868 35.74 5.09 -14.87
N HIS A 869 36.25 6.26 -15.31
CA HIS A 869 36.75 7.33 -14.43
C HIS A 869 35.70 7.88 -13.48
N GLU A 870 34.42 7.60 -13.73
CA GLU A 870 33.39 8.12 -12.86
C GLU A 870 33.22 7.29 -11.56
N ILE A 871 33.58 5.98 -11.45
CA ILE A 871 32.72 5.13 -10.59
C ILE A 871 33.23 3.76 -10.05
N VAL A 872 32.90 3.50 -8.76
CA VAL A 872 32.32 2.22 -8.27
C VAL A 872 30.85 2.36 -7.79
N ASN A 873 30.50 3.39 -7.00
CA ASN A 873 29.15 3.57 -6.42
C ASN A 873 28.03 3.96 -7.43
N LYS A 874 28.41 4.68 -8.47
CA LYS A 874 27.67 4.96 -9.72
C LYS A 874 26.96 3.76 -10.38
N ILE A 875 27.71 2.65 -10.51
CA ILE A 875 27.39 1.49 -11.37
C ILE A 875 26.23 0.72 -10.76
N GLN A 876 26.27 0.49 -9.45
CA GLN A 876 25.17 -0.22 -8.77
C GLN A 876 23.87 0.59 -8.85
N LYS A 877 23.94 1.92 -8.73
CA LYS A 877 22.77 2.80 -8.94
C LYS A 877 22.22 2.67 -10.36
N CYS A 878 23.09 2.68 -11.37
CA CYS A 878 22.70 2.47 -12.76
C CYS A 878 22.15 1.09 -13.06
N ARG A 879 22.71 0.03 -12.47
CA ARG A 879 22.18 -1.33 -12.57
C ARG A 879 20.77 -1.40 -11.98
N ASN A 880 20.57 -0.90 -10.77
CA ASN A 880 19.27 -0.94 -10.09
C ASN A 880 18.20 -0.16 -10.87
N ILE A 881 18.52 1.03 -11.38
CA ILE A 881 17.54 1.81 -12.14
C ILE A 881 17.21 1.17 -13.49
N LEU A 882 18.19 0.53 -14.16
CA LEU A 882 17.95 -0.22 -15.39
C LEU A 882 17.08 -1.46 -15.15
N LEU A 883 17.23 -2.15 -14.01
CA LEU A 883 16.38 -3.29 -13.66
C LEU A 883 14.91 -2.89 -13.56
N HIS A 884 14.57 -1.79 -12.89
CA HIS A 884 13.20 -1.27 -12.84
C HIS A 884 12.64 -1.01 -14.25
N LEU A 885 13.44 -0.38 -15.12
CA LEU A 885 13.01 -0.12 -16.50
C LEU A 885 12.76 -1.41 -17.31
N ILE A 886 13.64 -2.40 -17.18
CA ILE A 886 13.51 -3.68 -17.89
C ILE A 886 12.26 -4.42 -17.42
N ARG A 887 12.05 -4.51 -16.10
CA ARG A 887 10.85 -5.14 -15.52
C ARG A 887 9.57 -4.42 -15.96
N ALA A 888 9.55 -3.09 -15.86
CA ALA A 888 8.43 -2.28 -16.32
C ALA A 888 8.08 -2.52 -17.80
N THR A 889 9.10 -2.55 -18.66
CA THR A 889 8.93 -2.79 -20.10
C THR A 889 8.46 -4.22 -20.39
N TYR A 890 9.01 -5.20 -19.68
CA TYR A 890 8.61 -6.60 -19.79
C TYR A 890 7.14 -6.79 -19.41
N TYR A 891 6.76 -6.39 -18.19
CA TYR A 891 5.39 -6.53 -17.71
C TYR A 891 4.39 -5.80 -18.61
N ARG A 892 4.76 -4.62 -19.13
CA ARG A 892 3.90 -3.90 -20.08
C ARG A 892 3.70 -4.67 -21.40
N LYS A 893 4.77 -5.27 -21.95
CA LYS A 893 4.69 -6.09 -23.17
C LYS A 893 3.84 -7.34 -22.96
N GLU A 894 4.04 -8.05 -21.85
CA GLU A 894 3.24 -9.24 -21.53
C GLU A 894 1.77 -8.88 -21.33
N ALA A 895 1.48 -7.78 -20.63
CA ALA A 895 0.11 -7.37 -20.45
C ALA A 895 -0.61 -7.04 -21.78
N PHE A 896 0.10 -6.48 -22.76
CA PHE A 896 -0.47 -6.25 -24.10
C PHE A 896 -0.70 -7.55 -24.86
N LYS A 897 0.20 -8.54 -24.77
CA LYS A 897 -0.03 -9.88 -25.36
C LYS A 897 -1.25 -10.57 -24.74
N ILE A 898 -1.41 -10.44 -23.42
CA ILE A 898 -2.54 -11.01 -22.69
C ILE A 898 -3.85 -10.28 -23.04
N ASP A 899 -3.80 -8.96 -23.27
CA ASP A 899 -4.97 -8.20 -23.75
C ASP A 899 -5.39 -8.59 -25.18
N GLU A 900 -4.43 -8.89 -26.06
CA GLU A 900 -4.70 -9.42 -27.40
C GLU A 900 -5.42 -10.77 -27.32
N ALA A 901 -4.85 -11.73 -26.57
CA ALA A 901 -5.49 -13.03 -26.34
C ALA A 901 -6.88 -12.89 -25.67
N ARG A 902 -7.04 -11.95 -24.74
CA ARG A 902 -8.32 -11.64 -24.11
C ARG A 902 -9.36 -11.15 -25.12
N GLU A 903 -8.97 -10.27 -26.04
CA GLU A 903 -9.88 -9.76 -27.08
C GLU A 903 -10.25 -10.86 -28.08
N ASP A 904 -9.33 -11.78 -28.42
CA ASP A 904 -9.65 -12.96 -29.23
C ASP A 904 -10.70 -13.85 -28.56
N TRP A 905 -10.55 -14.12 -27.25
CA TRP A 905 -11.54 -14.88 -26.48
C TRP A 905 -12.89 -14.18 -26.39
N LYS A 906 -12.88 -12.85 -26.36
CA LYS A 906 -14.10 -12.04 -26.38
C LYS A 906 -14.79 -12.08 -27.74
N GLU A 907 -14.03 -12.05 -28.84
CA GLU A 907 -14.56 -12.20 -30.20
C GLU A 907 -15.16 -13.60 -30.39
N ARG A 908 -14.45 -14.67 -30.02
CA ARG A 908 -14.96 -16.05 -30.04
C ARG A 908 -16.24 -16.21 -29.23
N ALA A 909 -16.29 -15.64 -28.02
CA ALA A 909 -17.50 -15.65 -27.20
C ALA A 909 -18.67 -14.97 -27.93
N SER A 910 -18.42 -13.78 -28.52
CA SER A 910 -19.41 -13.03 -29.29
C SER A 910 -19.89 -13.78 -30.55
N GLU A 911 -19.00 -14.43 -31.29
CA GLU A 911 -19.35 -15.26 -32.44
C GLU A 911 -20.23 -16.44 -32.03
N ASN A 912 -19.88 -17.14 -30.95
CA ASN A 912 -20.67 -18.27 -30.46
C ASN A 912 -22.07 -17.83 -29.98
N TYR A 913 -22.19 -16.67 -29.34
CA TYR A 913 -23.51 -16.09 -29.03
C TYR A 913 -24.32 -15.79 -30.30
N ASN A 914 -23.70 -15.19 -31.32
CA ASN A 914 -24.38 -14.89 -32.58
C ASN A 914 -24.82 -16.17 -33.32
N LYS A 915 -24.03 -17.24 -33.28
CA LYS A 915 -24.38 -18.54 -33.87
C LYS A 915 -25.58 -19.18 -33.15
N ILE A 916 -25.63 -19.11 -31.81
CA ILE A 916 -26.80 -19.54 -31.03
C ILE A 916 -28.04 -18.73 -31.38
N GLU A 917 -27.92 -17.40 -31.53
CA GLU A 917 -29.04 -16.54 -31.95
C GLU A 917 -29.56 -16.86 -33.37
N LYS A 918 -28.68 -17.37 -34.25
CA LYS A 918 -29.04 -17.85 -35.60
C LYS A 918 -29.64 -19.25 -35.63
N GLY A 919 -29.73 -19.93 -34.49
CA GLY A 919 -30.27 -21.30 -34.39
C GLY A 919 -29.27 -22.40 -34.75
N GLU A 920 -27.97 -22.11 -34.79
CA GLU A 920 -26.94 -23.14 -34.95
C GLU A 920 -26.85 -23.99 -33.67
N ASN A 921 -26.70 -25.32 -33.81
CA ASN A 921 -26.68 -26.27 -32.69
C ASN A 921 -25.29 -26.30 -32.02
N ILE A 922 -24.96 -25.23 -31.29
CA ILE A 922 -23.75 -25.13 -30.47
C ILE A 922 -24.15 -25.35 -29.01
N ASP A 923 -23.33 -26.08 -28.26
CA ASP A 923 -23.52 -26.24 -26.82
C ASP A 923 -23.56 -24.86 -26.14
N LYS A 924 -24.65 -24.60 -25.41
CA LYS A 924 -24.90 -23.35 -24.68
C LYS A 924 -23.82 -23.05 -23.63
N ASN A 925 -23.01 -24.04 -23.25
CA ASN A 925 -21.90 -23.89 -22.32
C ASN A 925 -20.65 -23.24 -22.96
N VAL A 926 -20.46 -23.34 -24.28
CA VAL A 926 -19.25 -22.84 -24.97
C VAL A 926 -19.07 -21.31 -24.81
N PRO A 927 -20.09 -20.46 -25.03
CA PRO A 927 -19.94 -19.02 -24.79
C PRO A 927 -19.64 -18.68 -23.33
N HIS A 928 -20.20 -19.45 -22.39
CA HIS A 928 -19.95 -19.25 -20.96
C HIS A 928 -18.49 -19.54 -20.60
N PHE A 929 -17.96 -20.66 -21.10
CA PHE A 929 -16.56 -21.04 -20.97
C PHE A 929 -15.61 -19.97 -21.55
N CYS A 930 -15.85 -19.52 -22.80
CA CYS A 930 -15.05 -18.44 -23.39
C CYS A 930 -15.08 -17.16 -22.54
N SER A 931 -16.24 -16.83 -21.94
CA SER A 931 -16.34 -15.67 -21.06
C SER A 931 -15.56 -15.83 -19.75
N GLN A 932 -15.51 -17.04 -19.18
CA GLN A 932 -14.71 -17.33 -17.99
C GLN A 932 -13.21 -17.21 -18.29
N ILE A 933 -12.74 -17.76 -19.42
CA ILE A 933 -11.35 -17.61 -19.86
C ILE A 933 -11.01 -16.13 -20.05
N LYS A 934 -11.84 -15.37 -20.78
CA LYS A 934 -11.66 -13.93 -20.96
C LYS A 934 -11.53 -13.19 -19.62
N GLU A 935 -12.30 -13.57 -18.60
CA GLU A 935 -12.22 -12.96 -17.27
C GLU A 935 -10.92 -13.34 -16.53
N LYS A 936 -10.44 -14.58 -16.68
CA LYS A 936 -9.11 -14.98 -16.17
C LYS A 936 -7.98 -14.19 -16.83
N TYR A 937 -7.99 -14.05 -18.16
CA TYR A 937 -7.01 -13.23 -18.89
C TYR A 937 -7.11 -11.74 -18.50
N ALA A 938 -8.31 -11.23 -18.25
CA ALA A 938 -8.49 -9.86 -17.77
C ALA A 938 -7.86 -9.63 -16.40
N ARG A 939 -8.04 -10.57 -15.46
CA ARG A 939 -7.39 -10.53 -14.13
C ARG A 939 -5.87 -10.54 -14.27
N LEU A 940 -5.33 -11.47 -15.07
CA LEU A 940 -3.89 -11.61 -15.27
C LEU A 940 -3.28 -10.36 -15.94
N MET A 941 -3.96 -9.80 -16.95
CA MET A 941 -3.55 -8.56 -17.61
C MET A 941 -3.51 -7.39 -16.63
N GLY A 942 -4.51 -7.30 -15.73
CA GLY A 942 -4.54 -6.32 -14.65
C GLY A 942 -3.32 -6.43 -13.73
N THR A 943 -2.97 -7.66 -13.29
CA THR A 943 -1.77 -7.91 -12.47
C THR A 943 -0.49 -7.41 -13.15
N TYR A 944 -0.30 -7.72 -14.44
CA TYR A 944 0.87 -7.24 -15.18
C TYR A 944 0.87 -5.73 -15.41
N HIS A 945 -0.30 -5.11 -15.63
CA HIS A 945 -0.42 -3.64 -15.70
C HIS A 945 -0.03 -2.98 -14.38
N ASP A 946 -0.51 -3.50 -13.26
CA ASP A 946 -0.18 -2.98 -11.93
C ASP A 946 1.32 -3.12 -11.62
N ALA A 947 1.92 -4.27 -11.94
CA ALA A 947 3.36 -4.47 -11.80
C ALA A 947 4.18 -3.52 -12.70
N ALA A 948 3.79 -3.36 -13.97
CA ALA A 948 4.43 -2.41 -14.88
C ALA A 948 4.31 -0.96 -14.38
N CYS A 949 3.13 -0.58 -13.86
CA CYS A 949 2.84 0.72 -13.29
C CYS A 949 3.74 1.02 -12.09
N ASP A 950 3.91 0.05 -11.19
CA ASP A 950 4.73 0.20 -10.00
C ASP A 950 6.22 0.32 -10.37
N GLU A 951 6.72 -0.51 -11.29
CA GLU A 951 8.10 -0.48 -11.77
C GLU A 951 8.44 0.81 -12.55
N PHE A 952 7.56 1.28 -13.44
CA PHE A 952 7.75 2.58 -14.11
C PHE A 952 7.75 3.74 -13.11
N PHE A 953 6.88 3.68 -12.10
CA PHE A 953 6.81 4.70 -11.07
C PHE A 953 8.12 4.77 -10.27
N GLU A 954 8.65 3.64 -9.81
CA GLU A 954 9.94 3.57 -9.11
C GLU A 954 11.08 4.04 -10.02
N PHE A 955 11.09 3.65 -11.29
CA PHE A 955 12.07 4.12 -12.26
C PHE A 955 12.09 5.66 -12.36
N PHE A 956 10.96 6.30 -12.69
CA PHE A 956 10.94 7.75 -12.92
C PHE A 956 11.05 8.59 -11.64
N ASN A 957 10.68 8.03 -10.48
CA ASN A 957 10.68 8.74 -9.20
C ASN A 957 11.88 8.39 -8.30
N ALA A 958 12.78 7.51 -8.74
CA ALA A 958 14.01 7.23 -8.00
C ALA A 958 14.78 8.52 -7.68
N LYS A 959 15.12 8.70 -6.41
CA LYS A 959 15.78 9.90 -5.86
C LYS A 959 15.06 11.23 -6.14
N ARG A 960 13.75 11.23 -6.41
CA ARG A 960 12.98 12.47 -6.42
C ARG A 960 12.53 12.81 -5.00
N ASP A 961 12.59 14.10 -4.68
CA ASP A 961 12.13 14.61 -3.39
C ASP A 961 10.61 14.58 -3.30
N GLN A 962 10.06 14.91 -2.13
CA GLN A 962 8.61 14.85 -1.95
C GLN A 962 7.84 15.86 -2.82
N SER A 963 8.51 16.96 -3.16
CA SER A 963 8.04 18.09 -3.97
C SER A 963 8.03 17.81 -5.47
N GLU A 964 8.42 16.60 -5.89
CA GLU A 964 8.38 16.18 -7.29
C GLU A 964 7.69 14.83 -7.44
N ILE A 965 6.95 14.68 -8.54
CA ILE A 965 6.40 13.40 -8.98
C ILE A 965 6.44 13.34 -10.50
N ASP A 966 6.89 12.21 -11.02
CA ASP A 966 6.98 11.94 -12.44
C ASP A 966 6.06 10.78 -12.81
N LEU A 967 5.11 11.06 -13.70
CA LEU A 967 4.05 10.17 -14.15
C LEU A 967 4.31 9.64 -15.56
N HIS A 968 5.53 9.79 -16.11
CA HIS A 968 5.89 9.16 -17.38
C HIS A 968 5.74 7.63 -17.31
N GLY A 969 5.42 7.01 -18.44
CA GLY A 969 5.23 5.56 -18.56
C GLY A 969 3.92 5.02 -17.96
N LEU A 970 3.16 5.85 -17.24
CA LEU A 970 1.87 5.48 -16.66
C LEU A 970 0.72 5.69 -17.64
N LEU A 971 -0.25 4.78 -17.62
CA LEU A 971 -1.43 4.88 -18.48
C LEU A 971 -2.53 5.77 -17.86
N VAL A 972 -3.38 6.29 -18.75
CA VAL A 972 -4.69 6.83 -18.40
C VAL A 972 -5.73 6.11 -19.23
N VAL A 973 -6.89 5.87 -18.63
CA VAL A 973 -7.97 5.13 -19.28
C VAL A 973 -8.48 5.91 -20.49
N ASP A 974 -8.81 5.22 -21.58
CA ASP A 974 -9.44 5.85 -22.74
C ASP A 974 -10.93 6.05 -22.46
N ASP A 975 -11.37 7.30 -22.23
CA ASP A 975 -12.78 7.59 -21.95
C ASP A 975 -13.71 7.11 -23.07
N LYS A 976 -13.23 7.03 -24.31
CA LYS A 976 -14.05 6.50 -25.40
C LYS A 976 -14.30 5.02 -25.19
N LYS A 977 -13.27 4.24 -24.83
CA LYS A 977 -13.42 2.82 -24.48
C LYS A 977 -14.35 2.65 -23.28
N LEU A 978 -14.25 3.51 -22.26
CA LEU A 978 -15.19 3.49 -21.12
C LEU A 978 -16.62 3.80 -21.54
N ARG A 979 -16.88 4.81 -22.39
CA ARG A 979 -18.22 5.09 -22.92
C ARG A 979 -18.76 3.99 -23.82
N ASP A 980 -17.89 3.32 -24.58
CA ASP A 980 -18.27 2.14 -25.36
C ASP A 980 -18.63 0.97 -24.44
N TYR A 981 -17.87 0.76 -23.36
CA TYR A 981 -18.14 -0.23 -22.33
C TYR A 981 -19.42 0.06 -21.54
N GLU A 982 -19.67 1.32 -21.17
CA GLU A 982 -20.90 1.78 -20.53
C GLU A 982 -22.11 1.50 -21.43
N ARG A 983 -22.03 1.84 -22.73
CA ARG A 983 -23.09 1.51 -23.69
C ARG A 983 -23.31 0.01 -23.82
N GLN A 984 -22.27 -0.82 -23.73
CA GLN A 984 -22.40 -2.28 -23.72
C GLN A 984 -23.09 -2.77 -22.45
N LEU A 985 -22.74 -2.23 -21.28
CA LEU A 985 -23.39 -2.57 -20.02
C LEU A 985 -24.86 -2.17 -20.03
N LEU A 986 -25.20 -0.96 -20.49
CA LEU A 986 -26.58 -0.48 -20.59
C LEU A 986 -27.44 -1.29 -21.58
N ARG A 987 -26.84 -1.81 -22.66
CA ARG A 987 -27.55 -2.72 -23.60
C ARG A 987 -27.84 -4.07 -22.96
N ARG A 988 -26.91 -4.60 -22.15
CA ARG A 988 -27.07 -5.88 -21.43
C ARG A 988 -27.95 -5.76 -20.18
N SER A 989 -28.06 -4.56 -19.60
CA SER A 989 -28.70 -4.36 -18.31
C SER A 989 -30.22 -4.25 -18.34
N ARG A 990 -30.87 -4.39 -19.52
CA ARG A 990 -32.32 -4.12 -19.66
C ARG A 990 -33.21 -4.81 -18.62
N ASP A 991 -32.77 -5.91 -18.00
CA ASP A 991 -33.49 -6.56 -16.88
C ASP A 991 -32.64 -6.90 -15.62
N ARG A 992 -31.34 -6.55 -15.55
CA ARG A 992 -30.43 -7.10 -14.49
C ARG A 992 -29.51 -6.14 -13.75
N MET A 993 -29.27 -4.91 -14.24
CA MET A 993 -28.41 -3.96 -13.51
C MET A 993 -29.04 -2.57 -13.49
N SER A 994 -29.06 -1.93 -12.31
CA SER A 994 -29.49 -0.54 -12.19
C SER A 994 -28.47 0.43 -12.80
N LEU A 995 -28.91 1.63 -13.17
CA LEU A 995 -28.01 2.68 -13.68
C LEU A 995 -26.84 2.96 -12.71
N ALA A 996 -27.12 2.96 -11.41
CA ALA A 996 -26.11 3.14 -10.37
C ALA A 996 -25.08 1.99 -10.32
N GLN A 997 -25.49 0.74 -10.58
CA GLN A 997 -24.56 -0.40 -10.67
C GLN A 997 -23.68 -0.32 -11.92
N VAL A 998 -24.23 0.16 -13.05
CA VAL A 998 -23.46 0.40 -14.26
C VAL A 998 -22.43 1.49 -14.02
N GLN A 999 -22.84 2.63 -13.46
CA GLN A 999 -21.94 3.74 -13.10
C GLN A 999 -20.83 3.28 -12.16
N SER A 1000 -21.18 2.60 -11.06
CA SER A 1000 -20.19 2.07 -10.11
C SER A 1000 -19.17 1.13 -10.77
N LYS A 1001 -19.59 0.32 -11.75
CA LYS A 1001 -18.66 -0.55 -12.50
C LYS A 1001 -17.76 0.25 -13.44
N ILE A 1002 -18.29 1.29 -14.08
CA ILE A 1002 -17.52 2.23 -14.92
C ILE A 1002 -16.52 3.02 -14.08
N GLU A 1003 -16.90 3.50 -12.90
CA GLU A 1003 -15.99 4.16 -11.96
C GLU A 1003 -14.86 3.22 -11.53
N LYS A 1004 -15.15 1.95 -11.23
CA LYS A 1004 -14.12 0.95 -10.88
C LYS A 1004 -13.13 0.73 -12.02
N GLU A 1005 -13.60 0.55 -13.25
CA GLU A 1005 -12.74 0.40 -14.42
C GLU A 1005 -11.94 1.69 -14.71
N ARG A 1006 -12.54 2.86 -14.48
CA ARG A 1006 -11.89 4.16 -14.61
C ARG A 1006 -10.76 4.32 -13.59
N ASP A 1007 -11.02 4.01 -12.32
CA ASP A 1007 -10.02 4.09 -11.25
C ASP A 1007 -8.88 3.09 -11.47
N HIS A 1008 -9.18 1.89 -11.97
CA HIS A 1008 -8.15 0.88 -12.28
C HIS A 1008 -7.31 1.28 -13.50
N GLY A 1009 -7.93 1.76 -14.58
CA GLY A 1009 -7.24 2.17 -15.81
C GLY A 1009 -6.47 3.50 -15.72
N ASN A 1010 -6.74 4.32 -14.69
CA ASN A 1010 -6.07 5.60 -14.48
C ASN A 1010 -4.83 5.47 -13.58
N GLU A 1011 -3.85 4.69 -14.03
CA GLU A 1011 -2.58 4.46 -13.32
C GLU A 1011 -1.92 5.77 -12.83
N ALA A 1012 -1.83 6.78 -13.70
CA ALA A 1012 -1.25 8.08 -13.37
C ALA A 1012 -2.00 8.81 -12.25
N ILE A 1013 -3.35 8.79 -12.29
CA ILE A 1013 -4.19 9.43 -11.26
C ILE A 1013 -4.11 8.66 -9.95
N ARG A 1014 -4.06 7.33 -9.98
CA ARG A 1014 -3.89 6.48 -8.79
C ARG A 1014 -2.59 6.80 -8.06
N LYS A 1015 -1.47 6.93 -8.80
CA LYS A 1015 -0.16 7.29 -8.22
C LYS A 1015 -0.11 8.74 -7.74
N LEU A 1016 -0.69 9.68 -8.49
CA LEU A 1016 -0.80 11.08 -8.07
C LEU A 1016 -1.65 11.23 -6.80
N ARG A 1017 -2.79 10.55 -6.71
CA ARG A 1017 -3.64 10.50 -5.51
C ARG A 1017 -2.85 10.01 -4.30
N LYS A 1018 -2.19 8.85 -4.42
CA LYS A 1018 -1.32 8.29 -3.38
C LYS A 1018 -0.22 9.26 -2.94
N ARG A 1019 0.31 10.07 -3.86
CA ARG A 1019 1.33 11.08 -3.57
C ARG A 1019 0.78 12.27 -2.82
N LEU A 1020 -0.33 12.84 -3.27
CA LEU A 1020 -1.00 13.97 -2.62
C LEU A 1020 -1.46 13.58 -1.21
N ASP A 1021 -2.03 12.40 -1.04
CA ASP A 1021 -2.51 11.92 0.26
C ASP A 1021 -1.36 11.68 1.27
N LYS A 1022 -0.13 11.47 0.78
CA LYS A 1022 1.10 11.32 1.59
C LYS A 1022 1.99 12.56 1.59
N TYR A 1023 1.56 13.66 0.99
CA TYR A 1023 2.38 14.86 0.86
C TYR A 1023 2.48 15.56 2.21
N ASP A 1024 3.68 15.60 2.79
CA ASP A 1024 3.93 16.26 4.07
C ASP A 1024 4.28 17.73 3.82
N LEU A 1025 3.26 18.59 3.93
CA LEU A 1025 3.39 20.01 3.69
C LEU A 1025 4.38 20.68 4.65
N GLU A 1026 4.44 20.26 5.91
CA GLU A 1026 5.34 20.85 6.91
C GLU A 1026 6.79 20.50 6.61
N LYS A 1027 7.07 19.23 6.28
CA LYS A 1027 8.40 18.83 5.82
C LYS A 1027 8.78 19.55 4.52
N ALA A 1028 7.84 19.73 3.60
CA ALA A 1028 8.07 20.48 2.37
C ALA A 1028 8.41 21.96 2.65
N LYS A 1029 7.75 22.61 3.63
CA LYS A 1029 8.12 23.96 4.11
C LYS A 1029 9.51 23.97 4.73
N GLU A 1030 9.85 22.98 5.54
CA GLU A 1030 11.19 22.82 6.13
C GLU A 1030 12.28 22.69 5.06
N GLU A 1031 11.99 22.02 3.96
CA GLU A 1031 12.88 21.89 2.79
C GLU A 1031 12.88 23.15 1.91
N GLY A 1032 11.92 24.07 2.10
CA GLY A 1032 11.77 25.28 1.31
C GLY A 1032 11.14 25.01 -0.06
N GLU A 1033 10.33 23.95 -0.15
CA GLU A 1033 9.64 23.48 -1.35
C GLU A 1033 8.14 23.26 -1.13
N PRO A 1034 7.34 24.28 -0.75
CA PRO A 1034 5.90 24.14 -0.50
C PRO A 1034 5.07 23.98 -1.80
N TRP A 1035 5.56 23.19 -2.75
CA TRP A 1035 4.91 22.89 -4.02
C TRP A 1035 5.15 21.44 -4.43
N LEU A 1036 4.27 20.92 -5.29
CA LEU A 1036 4.44 19.64 -5.97
C LEU A 1036 4.58 19.87 -7.48
N GLU A 1037 5.76 19.61 -8.06
CA GLU A 1037 5.95 19.54 -9.52
C GLU A 1037 5.53 18.16 -10.02
N ILE A 1038 4.44 18.14 -10.79
CA ILE A 1038 3.86 16.96 -11.42
C ILE A 1038 4.33 16.92 -12.87
N ILE A 1039 5.31 16.07 -13.14
CA ILE A 1039 5.84 15.82 -14.47
C ILE A 1039 4.94 14.77 -15.14
N VAL A 1040 4.08 15.22 -16.03
CA VAL A 1040 3.14 14.41 -16.82
C VAL A 1040 3.72 13.96 -18.16
N GLY A 1041 4.94 14.40 -18.45
CA GLY A 1041 5.71 14.14 -19.64
C GLY A 1041 5.45 15.05 -20.82
N SER A 1042 6.53 15.55 -21.42
CA SER A 1042 6.54 16.56 -22.50
C SER A 1042 6.55 15.95 -23.91
N GLY A 1043 6.45 14.63 -24.00
CA GLY A 1043 6.80 13.89 -25.20
C GLY A 1043 5.82 13.92 -26.37
N HIS A 1044 6.34 13.83 -27.59
CA HIS A 1044 5.64 13.69 -28.88
C HIS A 1044 4.66 12.49 -28.93
N HIS A 1045 4.68 11.59 -27.96
CA HIS A 1045 3.72 10.50 -27.78
C HIS A 1045 2.32 10.96 -27.32
N SER A 1046 2.18 12.23 -26.97
CA SER A 1046 0.91 12.95 -26.85
C SER A 1046 0.40 13.55 -28.18
N LYS A 1047 1.09 13.26 -29.29
CA LYS A 1047 0.73 13.63 -30.68
C LYS A 1047 0.86 12.43 -31.62
N VAL A 1048 0.04 11.39 -31.43
CA VAL A 1048 -0.15 10.39 -32.50
C VAL A 1048 -1.17 10.92 -33.50
N ARG A 1049 -0.70 11.38 -34.67
CA ARG A 1049 -1.55 11.46 -35.87
C ARG A 1049 -1.66 10.05 -36.45
N GLN A 1050 -2.65 9.28 -35.99
CA GLN A 1050 -3.11 8.10 -36.73
C GLN A 1050 -4.62 8.25 -36.92
N ASN A 1051 -5.05 8.36 -38.18
CA ASN A 1051 -6.45 8.24 -38.61
C ASN A 1051 -7.46 9.08 -37.81
N SER A 1052 -7.24 10.41 -37.75
CA SER A 1052 -8.19 11.42 -37.24
C SER A 1052 -8.76 11.24 -35.82
N LYS A 1053 -8.24 10.32 -34.99
CA LYS A 1053 -8.66 10.14 -33.58
C LYS A 1053 -7.51 10.37 -32.60
N VAL A 1054 -7.64 11.44 -31.82
CA VAL A 1054 -6.70 11.87 -30.77
C VAL A 1054 -6.76 10.88 -29.59
N ARG A 1055 -5.70 10.10 -29.34
CA ARG A 1055 -5.55 9.40 -28.06
C ARG A 1055 -5.20 10.42 -26.96
N GLN A 1056 -5.76 10.18 -25.78
CA GLN A 1056 -5.81 11.12 -24.66
C GLN A 1056 -4.42 11.39 -24.07
N ARG A 1057 -4.19 12.65 -23.67
CA ARG A 1057 -2.96 13.07 -23.00
C ARG A 1057 -3.14 12.86 -21.49
N ILE A 1058 -2.15 12.27 -20.81
CA ILE A 1058 -2.12 12.12 -19.34
C ILE A 1058 -2.44 13.45 -18.66
N ARG A 1059 -1.87 14.53 -19.22
CA ARG A 1059 -2.00 15.90 -18.73
C ARG A 1059 -3.46 16.39 -18.53
N PRO A 1060 -4.35 16.46 -19.54
CA PRO A 1060 -5.77 16.77 -19.36
C PRO A 1060 -6.46 16.02 -18.22
N LYS A 1061 -6.14 14.73 -18.03
CA LYS A 1061 -6.71 13.93 -16.94
C LYS A 1061 -6.16 14.33 -15.59
N VAL A 1062 -4.88 14.64 -15.51
CA VAL A 1062 -4.27 15.21 -14.30
C VAL A 1062 -4.87 16.60 -14.01
N GLU A 1063 -5.05 17.45 -15.01
CA GLU A 1063 -5.66 18.79 -14.88
C GLU A 1063 -7.14 18.73 -14.47
N GLU A 1064 -7.90 17.75 -14.98
CA GLU A 1064 -9.28 17.44 -14.57
C GLU A 1064 -9.29 17.02 -13.09
N TYR A 1065 -8.46 16.04 -12.71
CA TYR A 1065 -8.37 15.55 -11.34
C TYR A 1065 -7.92 16.62 -10.33
N LEU A 1066 -6.97 17.49 -10.68
CA LEU A 1066 -6.54 18.58 -9.82
C LEU A 1066 -7.64 19.63 -9.64
N ARG A 1067 -8.43 19.93 -10.69
CA ARG A 1067 -9.61 20.80 -10.58
C ARG A 1067 -10.70 20.20 -9.69
N GLU A 1068 -10.97 18.91 -9.82
CA GLU A 1068 -11.92 18.19 -8.95
C GLU A 1068 -11.51 18.21 -7.47
N ARG A 1069 -10.21 18.32 -7.20
CA ARG A 1069 -9.61 18.46 -5.85
C ARG A 1069 -9.49 19.91 -5.39
N GLU A 1070 -9.97 20.89 -6.17
CA GLU A 1070 -9.84 22.33 -5.89
C GLU A 1070 -8.39 22.80 -5.69
N LEU A 1071 -7.43 22.15 -6.36
CA LEU A 1071 -6.02 22.51 -6.32
C LEU A 1071 -5.67 23.42 -7.50
N GLU A 1072 -5.17 24.62 -7.21
CA GLU A 1072 -4.61 25.49 -8.25
C GLU A 1072 -3.30 24.92 -8.79
N PHE A 1073 -3.15 24.93 -10.12
CA PHE A 1073 -1.93 24.47 -10.76
C PHE A 1073 -1.54 25.36 -11.95
N TYR A 1074 -0.24 25.42 -12.19
CA TYR A 1074 0.35 26.25 -13.23
C TYR A 1074 1.24 25.40 -14.16
N PRO A 1075 1.17 25.62 -15.49
CA PRO A 1075 1.99 24.90 -16.44
C PRO A 1075 3.46 25.38 -16.35
N VAL A 1076 4.35 24.48 -15.95
CA VAL A 1076 5.78 24.80 -15.75
C VAL A 1076 6.62 24.53 -16.98
N ASN A 1077 6.20 23.58 -17.81
CA ASN A 1077 6.66 23.42 -19.18
C ASN A 1077 5.64 22.60 -20.00
N LYS A 1078 6.02 22.19 -21.22
CA LYS A 1078 5.19 21.33 -22.07
C LYS A 1078 4.76 20.02 -21.38
N GLY A 1079 5.49 19.54 -20.39
CA GLY A 1079 5.29 18.25 -19.73
C GLY A 1079 5.20 18.29 -18.22
N ALA A 1080 5.09 19.46 -17.59
CA ALA A 1080 5.00 19.56 -16.14
C ALA A 1080 3.96 20.59 -15.71
N LEU A 1081 3.29 20.27 -14.61
CA LEU A 1081 2.40 21.14 -13.85
C LEU A 1081 3.05 21.37 -12.48
N VAL A 1082 2.82 22.51 -11.86
CA VAL A 1082 3.17 22.75 -10.45
C VAL A 1082 1.91 23.11 -9.71
N VAL A 1083 1.68 22.41 -8.59
CA VAL A 1083 0.69 22.76 -7.57
C VAL A 1083 1.45 23.48 -6.46
N THR A 1084 1.14 24.74 -6.21
CA THR A 1084 1.74 25.52 -5.13
C THR A 1084 0.77 25.53 -3.97
N PHE A 1085 1.20 25.02 -2.81
CA PHE A 1085 0.34 24.99 -1.61
C PHE A 1085 0.44 26.28 -0.81
N GLU A 1086 1.60 26.95 -0.86
CA GLU A 1086 1.81 28.27 -0.28
C GLU A 1086 2.66 29.14 -1.20
N GLU A 1087 2.21 30.37 -1.42
CA GLU A 1087 3.02 31.36 -2.13
C GLU A 1087 4.21 31.79 -1.26
N TYR A 1088 5.34 32.08 -1.91
CA TYR A 1088 6.46 32.68 -1.18
C TYR A 1088 6.04 34.06 -0.69
N ALA A 1089 6.02 34.27 0.63
CA ALA A 1089 5.62 35.54 1.26
C ALA A 1089 6.81 36.39 1.75
N GLY A 1090 8.06 35.98 1.44
CA GLY A 1090 9.25 36.66 1.93
C GLY A 1090 9.53 37.99 1.21
N SER A 1091 9.97 39.00 1.98
CA SER A 1091 10.36 40.32 1.44
C SER A 1091 11.80 40.37 0.92
N GLU A 1092 12.61 39.35 1.16
CA GLU A 1092 14.00 39.26 0.69
C GLU A 1092 14.08 38.72 -0.75
N PRO A 1093 15.12 39.09 -1.53
CA PRO A 1093 15.36 38.48 -2.84
C PRO A 1093 15.54 36.97 -2.70
N CYS A 1094 15.02 36.22 -3.67
CA CYS A 1094 14.96 34.77 -3.62
C CYS A 1094 15.31 34.16 -4.98
N PHE A 1095 15.44 32.83 -5.03
CA PHE A 1095 15.61 32.12 -6.30
C PHE A 1095 14.25 31.83 -6.92
N GLY A 1096 13.97 32.45 -8.05
CA GLY A 1096 12.79 32.19 -8.87
C GLY A 1096 13.11 31.29 -10.03
N GLU A 1097 12.26 30.30 -10.29
CA GLU A 1097 12.26 29.56 -11.55
C GLU A 1097 11.14 30.08 -12.45
N TYR A 1098 11.51 30.45 -13.66
CA TYR A 1098 10.63 31.08 -14.62
C TYR A 1098 10.45 30.19 -15.84
N TYR A 1099 9.27 30.26 -16.46
CA TYR A 1099 8.97 29.60 -17.73
C TYR A 1099 8.30 30.56 -18.70
N CYS A 1100 8.75 30.53 -19.94
CA CYS A 1100 8.13 31.28 -21.02
C CYS A 1100 7.23 30.38 -21.87
N ASN A 1101 5.91 30.52 -21.72
CA ASN A 1101 4.94 29.77 -22.51
C ASN A 1101 4.92 30.10 -24.02
N LYS A 1102 5.70 31.10 -24.48
CA LYS A 1102 5.80 31.46 -25.90
C LYS A 1102 6.98 30.78 -26.62
N CYS A 1103 8.09 30.53 -25.92
CA CYS A 1103 9.27 29.89 -26.50
C CYS A 1103 9.71 28.61 -25.78
N ASP A 1104 8.93 28.21 -24.76
CA ASP A 1104 9.11 27.01 -23.95
C ASP A 1104 10.46 26.92 -23.20
N LYS A 1105 11.10 28.06 -22.97
CA LYS A 1105 12.35 28.13 -22.20
C LYS A 1105 12.09 28.32 -20.71
N ARG A 1106 12.83 27.56 -19.88
CA ARG A 1106 12.91 27.67 -18.43
C ARG A 1106 14.25 28.30 -18.05
N TRP A 1107 14.27 29.16 -17.04
CA TRP A 1107 15.49 29.69 -16.45
C TRP A 1107 15.30 29.89 -14.95
N ARG A 1108 16.40 29.92 -14.21
CA ARG A 1108 16.41 30.23 -12.78
C ARG A 1108 17.15 31.55 -12.57
N ASN A 1109 16.64 32.39 -11.68
CA ASN A 1109 17.26 33.67 -11.35
C ASN A 1109 17.26 33.90 -9.84
N GLY A 1110 18.43 34.21 -9.27
CA GLY A 1110 18.62 34.57 -7.85
C GLY A 1110 18.30 36.04 -7.53
N ARG A 1111 17.50 36.69 -8.37
CA ARG A 1111 16.97 38.05 -8.18
C ARG A 1111 15.45 38.07 -8.34
N SER A 1112 14.80 36.97 -7.96
CA SER A 1112 13.34 36.89 -7.96
C SER A 1112 12.79 37.60 -6.73
N TRP A 1113 11.64 38.22 -6.89
CA TRP A 1113 10.90 38.89 -5.82
C TRP A 1113 9.45 38.43 -5.85
N VAL A 1114 8.79 38.42 -4.70
CA VAL A 1114 7.36 38.06 -4.60
C VAL A 1114 6.53 38.97 -5.48
N GLY A 1115 5.63 38.39 -6.27
CA GLY A 1115 4.73 39.13 -7.16
C GLY A 1115 5.40 39.83 -8.34
N MET A 1116 6.71 39.63 -8.59
CA MET A 1116 7.45 40.35 -9.63
C MET A 1116 7.81 39.47 -10.83
N TRP A 1117 7.57 39.93 -12.05
CA TRP A 1117 7.91 39.21 -13.27
C TRP A 1117 9.34 39.45 -13.77
N GLN A 1118 9.82 38.51 -14.59
CA GLN A 1118 10.98 38.67 -15.46
C GLN A 1118 10.60 38.43 -16.92
N ALA A 1119 11.10 39.27 -17.81
CA ALA A 1119 10.87 39.11 -19.24
C ALA A 1119 11.78 38.02 -19.80
N CYS A 1120 11.23 37.18 -20.67
CA CYS A 1120 12.00 36.13 -21.33
C CYS A 1120 13.05 36.71 -22.29
N TYR A 1121 14.33 36.50 -21.99
CA TYR A 1121 15.46 36.98 -22.80
C TYR A 1121 15.34 36.57 -24.28
N ASP A 1122 15.03 35.31 -24.57
CA ASP A 1122 14.93 34.85 -25.97
C ASP A 1122 13.78 35.47 -26.76
N CYS A 1123 12.64 35.73 -26.12
CA CYS A 1123 11.52 36.40 -26.79
C CYS A 1123 11.86 37.86 -27.06
N TYR A 1124 12.57 38.49 -26.13
CA TYR A 1124 13.05 39.84 -26.26
C TYR A 1124 14.14 39.96 -27.34
N GLU A 1125 15.20 39.16 -27.26
CA GLU A 1125 16.33 39.18 -28.20
C GLU A 1125 15.88 38.83 -29.64
N LYS A 1126 15.14 37.73 -29.83
CA LYS A 1126 14.83 37.22 -31.18
C LYS A 1126 13.65 37.89 -31.85
N LYS A 1127 12.65 38.32 -31.06
CA LYS A 1127 11.36 38.80 -31.58
C LYS A 1127 11.01 40.20 -31.11
N ARG A 1128 11.89 40.87 -30.36
CA ARG A 1128 11.65 42.17 -29.70
C ARG A 1128 10.33 42.18 -28.93
N LEU A 1129 9.95 41.04 -28.36
CA LEU A 1129 8.72 40.89 -27.61
C LEU A 1129 9.01 40.78 -26.11
N LEU A 1130 8.50 41.73 -25.35
CA LEU A 1130 8.56 41.74 -23.88
C LEU A 1130 7.57 40.72 -23.28
N LYS A 1131 7.95 39.45 -23.27
CA LYS A 1131 7.11 38.39 -22.66
C LYS A 1131 7.37 38.32 -21.16
N ARG A 1132 6.49 38.93 -20.36
CA ARG A 1132 6.48 38.87 -18.89
C ARG A 1132 6.21 37.43 -18.40
N CYS A 1133 7.08 36.92 -17.54
CA CYS A 1133 6.97 35.61 -16.91
C CYS A 1133 7.06 35.79 -15.40
N TYR A 1134 6.04 35.35 -14.68
CA TYR A 1134 6.08 35.28 -13.21
C TYR A 1134 6.82 34.00 -12.78
N PRO A 1135 7.47 34.02 -11.59
CA PRO A 1135 8.15 32.84 -11.08
C PRO A 1135 7.13 31.76 -10.75
N LEU A 1136 7.41 30.53 -11.21
CA LEU A 1136 6.60 29.34 -10.93
C LEU A 1136 6.94 28.71 -9.58
N LYS A 1137 8.21 28.83 -9.19
CA LYS A 1137 8.74 28.35 -7.91
C LYS A 1137 9.64 29.44 -7.36
N GLN A 1138 9.49 29.77 -6.08
CA GLN A 1138 10.36 30.72 -5.39
C GLN A 1138 10.94 30.08 -4.14
N ARG A 1139 12.26 30.16 -3.98
CA ARG A 1139 13.00 29.56 -2.86
C ARG A 1139 13.79 30.60 -2.09
N SER A 1140 13.66 30.60 -0.77
CA SER A 1140 14.53 31.42 0.10
C SER A 1140 16.00 31.00 -0.04
N THR A 1141 16.90 31.97 -0.01
CA THR A 1141 18.35 31.78 -0.15
C THR A 1141 19.00 31.07 1.02
N ARG A 1142 18.46 31.23 2.25
CA ARG A 1142 19.08 30.69 3.48
C ARG A 1142 19.19 29.15 3.49
N LYS A 1143 18.37 28.45 2.71
CA LYS A 1143 18.33 26.97 2.69
C LYS A 1143 19.21 26.34 1.60
N GLN A 1144 19.91 27.13 0.79
CA GLN A 1144 20.63 26.61 -0.38
C GLN A 1144 22.04 26.06 -0.13
N GLN A 1145 22.52 25.97 1.13
CA GLN A 1145 23.85 25.39 1.43
C GLN A 1145 24.01 23.92 0.99
N ARG A 1146 22.94 23.21 0.57
CA ARG A 1146 22.99 21.82 0.09
C ARG A 1146 22.76 21.63 -1.41
N TYR A 1147 22.50 22.68 -2.19
CA TYR A 1147 22.28 22.53 -3.64
C TYR A 1147 23.60 22.70 -4.40
N THR A 1148 24.29 21.60 -4.67
CA THR A 1148 25.45 21.60 -5.59
C THR A 1148 24.97 21.87 -7.02
N PRO A 1149 25.44 22.95 -7.68
CA PRO A 1149 25.07 23.27 -9.06
C PRO A 1149 25.82 22.36 -10.04
N ASN A 1150 25.57 21.05 -10.02
CA ASN A 1150 26.36 20.08 -10.78
C ASN A 1150 25.74 19.58 -12.09
N ILE A 1151 24.60 20.11 -12.54
CA ILE A 1151 24.06 19.74 -13.87
C ILE A 1151 23.57 20.97 -14.62
N VAL A 1152 24.46 21.95 -14.79
CA VAL A 1152 24.32 22.94 -15.86
C VAL A 1152 25.30 22.53 -16.95
N SER A 1153 24.77 21.95 -18.04
CA SER A 1153 25.52 21.64 -19.26
C SER A 1153 26.51 22.77 -19.59
N ARG A 1154 27.80 22.44 -19.81
CA ARG A 1154 28.84 23.37 -20.30
C ARG A 1154 28.45 24.11 -21.60
N ASN A 1155 27.36 23.70 -22.27
CA ASN A 1155 26.82 24.36 -23.46
C ASN A 1155 25.77 25.44 -23.15
N GLN A 1156 25.42 25.70 -21.88
CA GLN A 1156 24.67 26.91 -21.55
C GLN A 1156 25.57 28.13 -21.71
N ARG A 1157 25.25 28.99 -22.69
CA ARG A 1157 25.78 30.36 -22.76
C ARG A 1157 25.75 30.95 -21.36
N ARG A 1158 26.86 31.57 -20.90
CA ARG A 1158 26.89 32.35 -19.66
C ARG A 1158 25.59 33.15 -19.60
N ILE A 1159 24.81 32.94 -18.54
CA ILE A 1159 23.62 33.75 -18.30
C ILE A 1159 24.09 35.20 -18.38
N PRO A 1160 23.52 36.04 -19.27
CA PRO A 1160 23.89 37.44 -19.34
C PRO A 1160 23.85 38.04 -17.93
N GLU A 1161 24.74 38.97 -17.64
CA GLU A 1161 24.59 39.81 -16.45
C GLU A 1161 23.13 40.27 -16.32
N HIS A 1162 22.63 40.32 -15.10
CA HIS A 1162 21.22 40.59 -14.82
C HIS A 1162 20.72 41.80 -15.61
N LEU A 1163 19.93 41.56 -16.66
CA LEU A 1163 19.45 42.60 -17.54
C LEU A 1163 18.32 43.36 -16.85
N GLU A 1164 18.64 44.57 -16.38
CA GLU A 1164 17.75 45.42 -15.56
C GLU A 1164 16.44 45.72 -16.29
N GLU A 1165 16.50 45.96 -17.60
CA GLU A 1165 15.36 46.21 -18.48
C GLU A 1165 14.40 45.01 -18.62
N LEU A 1166 14.81 43.81 -18.20
CA LEU A 1166 13.99 42.60 -18.23
C LEU A 1166 13.47 42.20 -16.84
N CYS A 1167 13.77 42.94 -15.78
CA CYS A 1167 13.32 42.65 -14.43
C CYS A 1167 12.38 43.72 -13.91
N GLU A 1168 11.13 43.34 -13.58
CA GLU A 1168 10.14 44.29 -13.05
C GLU A 1168 10.66 45.07 -11.84
N LYS A 1169 11.37 44.38 -10.93
CA LYS A 1169 11.91 45.03 -9.73
C LYS A 1169 12.99 46.05 -10.04
N CYS A 1170 13.81 45.83 -11.06
CA CYS A 1170 14.81 46.81 -11.50
C CYS A 1170 14.17 48.02 -12.16
N ILE A 1171 13.13 47.79 -12.97
CA ILE A 1171 12.33 48.84 -13.60
C ILE A 1171 11.67 49.71 -12.52
N GLU A 1172 11.08 49.09 -11.50
CA GLU A 1172 10.48 49.79 -10.35
C GLU A 1172 11.50 50.60 -9.55
N LEU A 1173 12.67 50.00 -9.26
CA LEU A 1173 13.72 50.65 -8.46
C LEU A 1173 14.51 51.73 -9.22
N GLY A 1174 14.48 51.74 -10.55
CA GLY A 1174 15.35 52.59 -11.39
C GLY A 1174 16.85 52.29 -11.24
N ARG A 1175 17.20 51.15 -10.64
CA ARG A 1175 18.57 50.67 -10.40
C ARG A 1175 18.55 49.13 -10.27
N PRO A 1176 19.69 48.44 -10.46
CA PRO A 1176 19.75 46.98 -10.34
C PRO A 1176 19.32 46.51 -8.95
N CYS A 1177 18.39 45.56 -8.89
CA CYS A 1177 17.90 44.97 -7.64
C CYS A 1177 18.99 44.10 -6.97
N PRO A 1178 19.01 44.00 -5.62
CA PRO A 1178 20.03 43.24 -4.93
C PRO A 1178 19.94 41.74 -5.26
N ARG A 1179 21.09 41.07 -5.26
CA ARG A 1179 21.21 39.63 -5.49
C ARG A 1179 20.90 38.89 -4.18
N ALA A 1180 20.16 37.78 -4.28
CA ALA A 1180 19.87 36.88 -3.17
C ALA A 1180 21.14 36.23 -2.61
#